data_AF-A0A1V9YVD8-F1
#
_entry.id   AF-A0A1V9YVD8-F1
#
_cell.length_a   1.000
_cell.length_b   1.000
_cell.length_c   1.000
_cell.angle_alpha   90.00
_cell.angle_beta   90.00
_cell.angle_gamma   90.00
#
_symmetry.space_group_name_H-M   'P 1'
#
loop_
_entity.id
_entity.type
_entity.pdbx_description
1 polymer ?
#
loop_
_entity_poly.entity_id
_entity_poly.type
_entity_poly.pdbx_seq_one_letter_code
_entity_poly.pdbx_strand_id
1 'polypeptide(L)'
;MSPEQTEEIQLVQCTASYLRHQVILNYDAALSAGTFVLNFGIQRTDPIAFNAPAANALGSSMTEMLQALSMIPAVTVTTTSTATATTWDVVFPPTASEQHIFRPTWRVVEVQRFFCAADSGFLTLTYAGRAFPNIPFSALATELRTTLQAYYKFGAVTVTYSQGTTLCNALGNYVTIAFDLMRDRNYIGDLPPLLIDGTNQNQPNGLAWGTKAAVVDAQTTEIVKGIDTCNVVEVQSISCCATSGFFAISFEGRTVSNIPFGVAATDLRALLLAGLPQLLDIDVTYSAGTAACSLVQPANVITINFAVVTTNGPLGNGVLSLMTADRTNGGVSGLLHSSPNLLLLSATATEVVRGARCVPLSAGYTSRPSSQIVSNVVQGGGAFTVSFRQATTLPISATASAADVANALLRLPTIAGIIVTFTSGEACSTPGNVIRLNFTQDFGRLPSVAVLNAAGSTVGINVYTGGAVEPVSGLASAVVAGFTYGSDPNNPVTWDATKIQSCLCDPIYTGYDCSRINCPHGDDPNTYLDVMEVQYVQCTATGGSFTLTFRSRTTSPISWNADAMTVQWAVNSITSGVSVTFDSTNTAACSSSGVVIGITFLLDYGALPCIVTDAGMLQDNVHGTGQPGTGTVTVACGGAAVAGATSVVGTRENALCSNHGVCDFTTGVCTCDPFFASSDGLGGPGTRGDCGYRTSFH
;
A
#
# COMPACT_ATOMS: atom_id res chain seq x y z
N MET A 1 23.29 25.33 25.95
CA MET A 1 22.62 26.64 25.84
C MET A 1 23.26 27.59 26.87
N SER A 2 22.90 28.88 26.91
CA SER A 2 23.17 29.65 28.14
C SER A 2 22.30 29.05 29.27
N PRO A 3 22.78 28.96 30.54
CA PRO A 3 22.11 28.16 31.56
C PRO A 3 20.78 28.72 32.14
N GLU A 4 19.98 29.44 31.37
CA GLU A 4 18.67 29.97 31.79
C GLU A 4 17.57 29.92 30.70
N GLN A 5 17.85 29.40 29.50
CA GLN A 5 16.83 29.21 28.46
C GLN A 5 16.30 27.78 28.44
N THR A 6 15.44 27.48 29.42
CA THR A 6 14.55 26.32 29.38
C THR A 6 13.51 26.50 28.27
N GLU A 7 13.30 25.47 27.44
CA GLU A 7 12.16 25.42 26.52
C GLU A 7 10.85 25.42 27.34
N GLU A 8 9.96 26.40 27.13
CA GLU A 8 8.69 26.40 27.86
C GLU A 8 7.72 25.42 27.20
N ILE A 9 7.66 24.22 27.77
CA ILE A 9 6.65 23.22 27.42
C ILE A 9 5.28 23.69 27.92
N GLN A 10 4.33 23.80 26.98
CA GLN A 10 2.92 23.99 27.28
C GLN A 10 2.13 22.79 26.75
N LEU A 11 1.08 22.38 27.47
CA LEU A 11 0.30 21.19 27.13
C LEU A 11 -1.14 21.60 26.80
N VAL A 12 -1.71 20.98 25.77
CA VAL A 12 -3.11 21.12 25.39
C VAL A 12 -3.71 19.72 25.32
N GLN A 13 -4.47 19.32 26.33
CA GLN A 13 -5.22 18.07 26.25
C GLN A 13 -6.47 18.32 25.40
N CYS A 14 -6.54 17.67 24.24
CA CYS A 14 -7.65 17.80 23.31
C CYS A 14 -8.43 16.48 23.21
N THR A 15 -9.74 16.55 23.45
CA THR A 15 -10.69 15.46 23.25
C THR A 15 -11.59 15.73 22.06
N ALA A 16 -11.55 14.85 21.06
CA ALA A 16 -12.61 14.76 20.06
C ALA A 16 -13.37 13.45 20.26
N SER A 17 -14.69 13.57 20.36
CA SER A 17 -15.60 12.43 20.49
C SER A 17 -16.15 12.07 19.12
N TYR A 18 -15.57 11.07 18.45
CA TYR A 18 -15.97 10.56 17.13
C TYR A 18 -17.30 9.78 17.18
N LEU A 19 -18.34 10.43 17.69
CA LEU A 19 -19.60 9.81 18.10
C LEU A 19 -20.60 9.63 16.96
N ARG A 20 -20.44 10.28 15.80
CA ARG A 20 -21.31 10.04 14.63
C ARG A 20 -20.57 10.20 13.32
N HIS A 21 -20.45 9.11 12.59
CA HIS A 21 -20.03 9.09 11.19
C HIS A 21 -21.26 8.96 10.30
N GLN A 22 -21.15 9.35 9.03
CA GLN A 22 -22.18 9.19 8.02
C GLN A 22 -21.58 8.63 6.74
N VAL A 23 -21.96 7.39 6.44
CA VAL A 23 -21.55 6.65 5.24
C VAL A 23 -22.65 6.84 4.20
N ILE A 24 -22.33 7.38 3.02
CA ILE A 24 -23.28 7.66 1.95
C ILE A 24 -22.87 6.90 0.70
N LEU A 25 -23.63 5.87 0.32
CA LEU A 25 -23.53 5.20 -0.97
C LEU A 25 -24.44 5.91 -1.97
N ASN A 26 -23.86 6.73 -2.83
CA ASN A 26 -24.54 7.38 -3.97
C ASN A 26 -24.45 6.49 -5.22
N TYR A 27 -25.51 6.42 -6.02
CA TYR A 27 -25.55 5.63 -7.25
C TYR A 27 -26.34 6.33 -8.37
N ASP A 28 -25.75 6.35 -9.57
CA ASP A 28 -26.31 7.03 -10.76
C ASP A 28 -27.61 6.36 -11.27
N ALA A 29 -27.85 5.10 -10.93
CA ALA A 29 -29.05 4.33 -11.22
C ALA A 29 -29.32 3.29 -10.12
N ALA A 30 -30.58 2.93 -9.90
CA ALA A 30 -31.00 2.06 -8.79
C ALA A 30 -30.31 0.68 -8.82
N LEU A 31 -29.57 0.38 -7.75
CA LEU A 31 -28.91 -0.90 -7.54
C LEU A 31 -29.93 -2.01 -7.22
N SER A 32 -29.70 -3.21 -7.75
CA SER A 32 -30.48 -4.42 -7.43
C SER A 32 -29.68 -5.46 -6.64
N ALA A 33 -28.34 -5.44 -6.75
CA ALA A 33 -27.42 -6.23 -5.94
C ALA A 33 -26.08 -5.52 -5.74
N GLY A 34 -25.31 -5.95 -4.73
CA GLY A 34 -23.93 -5.54 -4.50
C GLY A 34 -23.56 -5.40 -3.03
N THR A 35 -22.26 -5.42 -2.75
CA THR A 35 -21.69 -5.31 -1.40
C THR A 35 -20.44 -4.44 -1.36
N PHE A 36 -20.13 -3.88 -0.19
CA PHE A 36 -18.89 -3.16 0.10
C PHE A 36 -18.30 -3.60 1.43
N VAL A 37 -17.04 -3.26 1.67
CA VAL A 37 -16.36 -3.51 2.95
C VAL A 37 -15.65 -2.26 3.44
N LEU A 38 -15.60 -2.11 4.76
CA LEU A 38 -15.07 -0.94 5.44
C LEU A 38 -13.81 -1.32 6.20
N ASN A 39 -12.70 -0.63 5.92
CA ASN A 39 -11.46 -0.78 6.67
C ASN A 39 -11.47 0.14 7.90
N PHE A 40 -10.98 -0.38 9.03
CA PHE A 40 -10.73 0.32 10.28
C PHE A 40 -9.33 -0.08 10.76
N GLY A 41 -8.32 0.78 10.54
CA GLY A 41 -6.91 0.41 10.79
C GLY A 41 -6.50 -0.85 10.02
N ILE A 42 -6.14 -1.91 10.75
CA ILE A 42 -5.80 -3.24 10.20
C ILE A 42 -7.01 -4.19 10.08
N GLN A 43 -8.18 -3.82 10.64
CA GLN A 43 -9.39 -4.63 10.58
C GLN A 43 -10.29 -4.23 9.40
N ARG A 44 -11.17 -5.15 9.00
CA ARG A 44 -12.10 -5.01 7.88
C ARG A 44 -13.41 -5.68 8.22
N THR A 45 -14.53 -5.05 7.87
CA THR A 45 -15.87 -5.66 8.02
C THR A 45 -16.09 -6.82 7.05
N ASP A 46 -16.99 -7.73 7.44
CA ASP A 46 -17.70 -8.59 6.50
C ASP A 46 -18.39 -7.76 5.37
N PRO A 47 -18.79 -8.36 4.23
CA PRO A 47 -19.41 -7.65 3.12
C PRO A 47 -20.80 -7.12 3.47
N ILE A 48 -20.89 -5.79 3.58
CA ILE A 48 -22.12 -5.05 3.85
C ILE A 48 -22.89 -4.93 2.53
N ALA A 49 -24.16 -5.36 2.53
CA ALA A 49 -25.04 -5.17 1.38
C ALA A 49 -25.27 -3.68 1.07
N PHE A 50 -25.40 -3.33 -0.22
CA PHE A 50 -25.65 -1.95 -0.68
C PHE A 50 -26.88 -1.28 -0.03
N ASN A 51 -27.82 -2.09 0.47
CA ASN A 51 -29.06 -1.71 1.13
C ASN A 51 -29.17 -2.25 2.57
N ALA A 52 -28.04 -2.59 3.22
CA ALA A 52 -28.01 -3.21 4.54
C ALA A 52 -28.84 -2.41 5.56
N PRO A 53 -29.74 -3.06 6.34
CA PRO A 53 -30.51 -2.36 7.35
C PRO A 53 -29.60 -1.80 8.45
N ALA A 54 -30.11 -0.81 9.20
CA ALA A 54 -29.40 -0.23 10.34
C ALA A 54 -29.05 -1.28 11.40
N ALA A 55 -30.07 -2.01 11.86
CA ALA A 55 -29.97 -3.14 12.78
C ALA A 55 -30.87 -4.28 12.29
N ASN A 56 -30.46 -5.51 12.57
CA ASN A 56 -31.19 -6.76 12.34
C ASN A 56 -30.81 -7.74 13.47
N ALA A 57 -31.31 -8.97 13.43
CA ALA A 57 -30.98 -10.03 14.40
C ALA A 57 -30.46 -11.31 13.70
N LEU A 58 -29.81 -11.16 12.54
CA LEU A 58 -29.50 -12.24 11.60
C LEU A 58 -28.11 -12.11 10.92
N GLY A 59 -27.21 -11.26 11.45
CA GLY A 59 -25.84 -11.12 10.97
C GLY A 59 -25.71 -10.40 9.62
N SER A 60 -26.55 -9.38 9.35
CA SER A 60 -26.65 -8.76 8.01
C SER A 60 -26.87 -7.24 8.01
N SER A 61 -26.89 -6.60 9.18
CA SER A 61 -27.07 -5.15 9.32
C SER A 61 -25.75 -4.41 9.50
N MET A 62 -25.74 -3.12 9.17
CA MET A 62 -24.57 -2.26 9.36
C MET A 62 -24.08 -2.26 10.82
N THR A 63 -24.98 -2.39 11.80
CA THR A 63 -24.63 -2.57 13.22
C THR A 63 -23.85 -3.87 13.47
N GLU A 64 -24.34 -5.01 12.97
CA GLU A 64 -23.71 -6.33 13.17
C GLU A 64 -22.35 -6.43 12.46
N MET A 65 -22.23 -5.91 11.23
CA MET A 65 -20.98 -5.92 10.46
C MET A 65 -19.87 -5.07 11.09
N LEU A 66 -20.23 -4.04 11.87
CA LEU A 66 -19.28 -3.25 12.67
C LEU A 66 -18.93 -3.93 13.99
N GLN A 67 -19.92 -4.54 14.67
CA GLN A 67 -19.70 -5.25 15.94
C GLN A 67 -18.93 -6.57 15.78
N ALA A 68 -18.77 -7.08 14.56
CA ALA A 68 -17.84 -8.15 14.23
C ALA A 68 -16.36 -7.72 14.36
N LEU A 69 -16.06 -6.41 14.35
CA LEU A 69 -14.71 -5.89 14.57
C LEU A 69 -14.41 -5.86 16.07
N SER A 70 -13.31 -6.48 16.50
CA SER A 70 -12.98 -6.58 17.94
C SER A 70 -12.73 -5.22 18.60
N MET A 71 -12.46 -4.18 17.81
CA MET A 71 -12.29 -2.79 18.25
C MET A 71 -13.62 -2.00 18.43
N ILE A 72 -14.77 -2.57 18.06
CA ILE A 72 -16.09 -1.91 18.11
C ILE A 72 -17.08 -2.74 18.96
N PRO A 73 -16.99 -2.72 20.29
CA PRO A 73 -17.83 -3.55 21.18
C PRO A 73 -19.31 -3.14 21.20
N ALA A 74 -19.65 -1.94 20.71
CA ALA A 74 -21.01 -1.48 20.50
C ALA A 74 -21.04 -0.37 19.45
N VAL A 75 -22.20 -0.20 18.78
CA VAL A 75 -22.51 0.90 17.86
C VAL A 75 -24.03 1.01 17.71
N THR A 76 -24.54 2.21 17.44
CA THR A 76 -25.94 2.47 17.10
C THR A 76 -26.00 3.00 15.67
N VAL A 77 -26.55 2.24 14.72
CA VAL A 77 -26.75 2.73 13.35
C VAL A 77 -28.19 3.18 13.15
N THR A 78 -28.41 4.21 12.32
CA THR A 78 -29.69 4.52 11.69
C THR A 78 -29.49 4.65 10.18
N THR A 79 -30.44 4.15 9.37
CA THR A 79 -30.33 4.15 7.90
C THR A 79 -31.47 4.91 7.25
N THR A 80 -31.18 5.58 6.14
CA THR A 80 -32.16 6.24 5.27
C THR A 80 -31.81 5.91 3.83
N SER A 81 -32.79 5.47 3.03
CA SER A 81 -32.61 5.14 1.61
C SER A 81 -33.53 5.96 0.71
N THR A 82 -33.03 6.27 -0.49
CA THR A 82 -33.72 7.02 -1.54
C THR A 82 -33.58 6.29 -2.88
N ALA A 83 -34.10 6.87 -3.97
CA ALA A 83 -33.99 6.28 -5.30
C ALA A 83 -32.55 6.32 -5.89
N THR A 84 -31.62 7.09 -5.30
CA THR A 84 -30.25 7.32 -5.83
C THR A 84 -29.15 7.31 -4.75
N ALA A 85 -29.49 7.10 -3.48
CA ALA A 85 -28.53 6.99 -2.39
C ALA A 85 -29.06 6.22 -1.18
N THR A 86 -28.17 5.49 -0.50
CA THR A 86 -28.39 4.93 0.84
C THR A 86 -27.37 5.53 1.81
N THR A 87 -27.87 6.00 2.95
CA THR A 87 -27.10 6.67 4.00
C THR A 87 -27.20 5.90 5.31
N TRP A 88 -26.07 5.63 5.94
CA TRP A 88 -25.97 5.11 7.31
C TRP A 88 -25.33 6.16 8.21
N ASP A 89 -26.12 6.70 9.13
CA ASP A 89 -25.62 7.43 10.28
C ASP A 89 -25.18 6.42 11.34
N VAL A 90 -23.88 6.36 11.62
CA VAL A 90 -23.22 5.36 12.47
C VAL A 90 -22.75 6.07 13.75
N VAL A 91 -23.40 5.77 14.88
CA VAL A 91 -23.14 6.41 16.18
C VAL A 91 -22.32 5.50 17.09
N PHE A 92 -21.09 5.90 17.41
CA PHE A 92 -20.16 5.11 18.23
C PHE A 92 -20.23 5.50 19.71
N PRO A 93 -20.00 4.56 20.64
CA PRO A 93 -19.93 4.86 22.07
C PRO A 93 -18.64 5.65 22.38
N PRO A 94 -18.62 6.52 23.41
CA PRO A 94 -17.43 7.28 23.82
C PRO A 94 -16.20 6.44 24.22
N THR A 95 -16.34 5.11 24.31
CA THR A 95 -15.28 4.16 24.65
C THR A 95 -14.61 3.51 23.43
N ALA A 96 -15.08 3.76 22.20
CA ALA A 96 -14.51 3.18 20.97
C ALA A 96 -13.33 4.03 20.45
N SER A 97 -12.17 3.89 21.10
CA SER A 97 -11.02 4.80 20.98
C SER A 97 -10.14 4.66 19.73
N GLU A 98 -10.24 3.55 18.99
CA GLU A 98 -9.23 3.17 17.98
C GLU A 98 -9.60 3.55 16.53
N GLN A 99 -10.62 4.40 16.34
CA GLN A 99 -11.30 4.55 15.05
C GLN A 99 -10.68 5.57 14.11
N HIS A 100 -9.53 5.23 13.53
CA HIS A 100 -8.83 6.08 12.57
C HIS A 100 -8.63 5.38 11.21
N ILE A 101 -8.73 6.17 10.14
CA ILE A 101 -8.71 5.73 8.73
C ILE A 101 -9.88 4.78 8.37
N PHE A 102 -11.10 5.34 8.32
CA PHE A 102 -12.23 4.72 7.63
C PHE A 102 -11.99 4.78 6.11
N ARG A 103 -11.83 3.63 5.45
CA ARG A 103 -11.77 3.56 3.98
C ARG A 103 -12.80 2.55 3.45
N PRO A 104 -13.89 3.02 2.80
CA PRO A 104 -14.80 2.14 2.11
C PRO A 104 -14.13 1.61 0.84
N THR A 105 -14.30 0.32 0.56
CA THR A 105 -13.75 -0.33 -0.62
C THR A 105 -14.74 -1.32 -1.22
N TRP A 106 -14.66 -1.44 -2.53
CA TRP A 106 -15.51 -2.34 -3.33
C TRP A 106 -14.68 -3.54 -3.78
N ARG A 107 -15.36 -4.62 -4.19
CA ARG A 107 -14.74 -5.54 -5.14
C ARG A 107 -14.58 -4.82 -6.47
N VAL A 108 -13.34 -4.58 -6.86
CA VAL A 108 -13.03 -4.03 -8.18
C VAL A 108 -13.11 -5.18 -9.17
N VAL A 109 -13.95 -5.03 -10.20
CA VAL A 109 -14.08 -6.03 -11.26
C VAL A 109 -12.87 -5.91 -12.19
N GLU A 110 -12.20 -7.03 -12.43
CA GLU A 110 -11.19 -7.17 -13.48
C GLU A 110 -11.82 -6.83 -14.84
N VAL A 111 -11.23 -5.86 -15.55
CA VAL A 111 -11.63 -5.52 -16.91
C VAL A 111 -10.45 -5.65 -17.85
N GLN A 112 -10.51 -6.65 -18.73
CA GLN A 112 -9.51 -6.92 -19.75
C GLN A 112 -10.02 -6.48 -21.12
N ARG A 113 -9.13 -6.03 -22.01
CA ARG A 113 -9.48 -5.52 -23.33
C ARG A 113 -8.47 -5.93 -24.38
N PHE A 114 -8.93 -6.26 -25.58
CA PHE A 114 -8.08 -6.44 -26.75
C PHE A 114 -8.66 -5.71 -27.96
N PHE A 115 -7.79 -5.30 -28.88
CA PHE A 115 -8.14 -4.79 -30.20
C PHE A 115 -8.26 -5.93 -31.21
N CYS A 116 -9.22 -5.85 -32.12
CA CYS A 116 -9.33 -6.74 -33.29
C CYS A 116 -9.82 -5.99 -34.54
N ALA A 117 -9.01 -6.00 -35.60
CA ALA A 117 -9.38 -5.62 -36.96
C ALA A 117 -9.31 -6.84 -37.89
N ALA A 118 -10.47 -7.31 -38.32
CA ALA A 118 -10.68 -8.46 -39.20
C ALA A 118 -12.04 -8.36 -39.89
N ASP A 119 -12.21 -9.01 -41.04
CA ASP A 119 -13.46 -9.10 -41.80
C ASP A 119 -13.93 -10.54 -42.06
N SER A 120 -13.15 -11.52 -41.62
CA SER A 120 -13.37 -12.94 -41.86
C SER A 120 -12.61 -13.81 -40.85
N GLY A 121 -12.99 -15.10 -40.77
CA GLY A 121 -12.28 -16.11 -39.97
C GLY A 121 -12.74 -16.26 -38.50
N PHE A 122 -11.94 -17.01 -37.73
CA PHE A 122 -12.21 -17.39 -36.35
C PHE A 122 -11.04 -17.08 -35.41
N LEU A 123 -11.37 -16.80 -34.15
CA LEU A 123 -10.49 -16.55 -33.02
C LEU A 123 -10.52 -17.74 -32.04
N THR A 124 -9.37 -18.00 -31.40
CA THR A 124 -9.25 -18.85 -30.21
C THR A 124 -8.66 -18.01 -29.07
N LEU A 125 -9.40 -17.92 -27.96
CA LEU A 125 -8.90 -17.32 -26.70
C LEU A 125 -8.41 -18.43 -25.76
N THR A 126 -7.43 -18.16 -24.92
CA THR A 126 -6.89 -19.13 -23.94
C THR A 126 -6.71 -18.49 -22.56
N TYR A 127 -7.13 -19.19 -21.51
CA TYR A 127 -6.94 -18.80 -20.11
C TYR A 127 -6.36 -19.98 -19.32
N ALA A 128 -5.23 -19.78 -18.64
CA ALA A 128 -4.58 -20.81 -17.80
C ALA A 128 -4.51 -22.21 -18.47
N GLY A 129 -4.17 -22.25 -19.76
CA GLY A 129 -4.10 -23.49 -20.56
C GLY A 129 -5.43 -24.02 -21.13
N ARG A 130 -6.59 -23.50 -20.72
CA ARG A 130 -7.89 -23.83 -21.32
C ARG A 130 -8.18 -22.92 -22.52
N ALA A 131 -8.34 -23.52 -23.70
CA ALA A 131 -8.78 -22.84 -24.91
C ALA A 131 -10.31 -22.67 -25.01
N PHE A 132 -10.71 -21.61 -25.69
CA PHE A 132 -12.07 -21.27 -26.14
C PHE A 132 -12.01 -21.09 -27.67
N PRO A 133 -12.10 -22.17 -28.46
CA PRO A 133 -11.89 -22.13 -29.90
C PRO A 133 -13.15 -21.72 -30.68
N ASN A 134 -12.97 -21.44 -31.97
CA ASN A 134 -14.03 -21.23 -32.96
C ASN A 134 -14.97 -20.04 -32.68
N ILE A 135 -14.46 -18.94 -32.09
CA ILE A 135 -15.21 -17.70 -31.93
C ILE A 135 -15.16 -16.94 -33.27
N PRO A 136 -16.25 -16.78 -34.04
CA PRO A 136 -16.19 -16.11 -35.34
C PRO A 136 -15.89 -14.61 -35.22
N PHE A 137 -15.25 -14.02 -36.23
CA PHE A 137 -15.03 -12.56 -36.32
C PHE A 137 -16.34 -11.75 -36.18
N SER A 138 -17.46 -12.35 -36.54
CA SER A 138 -18.80 -11.77 -36.48
C SER A 138 -19.53 -11.98 -35.14
N ALA A 139 -18.90 -12.61 -34.15
CA ALA A 139 -19.58 -13.03 -32.91
C ALA A 139 -20.21 -11.84 -32.17
N LEU A 140 -21.47 -12.00 -31.76
CA LEU A 140 -22.17 -11.04 -30.93
C LEU A 140 -21.62 -11.06 -29.50
N ALA A 141 -21.69 -9.93 -28.79
CA ALA A 141 -21.23 -9.85 -27.39
C ALA A 141 -21.91 -10.89 -26.48
N THR A 142 -23.18 -11.24 -26.76
CA THR A 142 -23.94 -12.30 -26.08
C THR A 142 -23.39 -13.70 -26.34
N GLU A 143 -22.84 -13.96 -27.53
CA GLU A 143 -22.24 -15.25 -27.90
C GLU A 143 -20.88 -15.41 -27.23
N LEU A 144 -20.00 -14.41 -27.33
CA LEU A 144 -18.71 -14.43 -26.63
C LEU A 144 -18.88 -14.59 -25.12
N ARG A 145 -19.83 -13.85 -24.52
CA ARG A 145 -20.19 -13.99 -23.10
C ARG A 145 -20.54 -15.45 -22.76
N THR A 146 -21.41 -16.08 -23.57
CA THR A 146 -21.87 -17.46 -23.33
C THR A 146 -20.71 -18.46 -23.46
N THR A 147 -19.83 -18.27 -24.45
CA THR A 147 -18.62 -19.08 -24.65
C THR A 147 -17.66 -19.00 -23.45
N LEU A 148 -17.46 -17.80 -22.90
CA LEU A 148 -16.63 -17.60 -21.69
C LEU A 148 -17.29 -18.22 -20.45
N GLN A 149 -18.59 -17.99 -20.23
CA GLN A 149 -19.35 -18.56 -19.11
C GLN A 149 -19.45 -20.11 -19.14
N ALA A 150 -19.20 -20.75 -20.29
CA ALA A 150 -19.07 -22.21 -20.38
C ALA A 150 -17.81 -22.75 -19.65
N TYR A 151 -16.95 -21.89 -19.10
CA TYR A 151 -15.99 -22.26 -18.07
C TYR A 151 -16.54 -21.92 -16.68
N TYR A 152 -16.74 -22.94 -15.84
CA TYR A 152 -17.32 -22.79 -14.50
C TYR A 152 -16.60 -21.76 -13.62
N LYS A 153 -15.29 -21.53 -13.86
CA LYS A 153 -14.44 -20.54 -13.19
C LYS A 153 -14.72 -19.07 -13.56
N PHE A 154 -15.35 -18.81 -14.71
CA PHE A 154 -15.68 -17.47 -15.20
C PHE A 154 -17.08 -16.97 -14.83
N GLY A 155 -17.90 -17.79 -14.14
CA GLY A 155 -19.15 -17.40 -13.47
C GLY A 155 -20.09 -16.45 -14.23
N ALA A 156 -19.84 -15.14 -14.12
CA ALA A 156 -20.49 -14.11 -14.92
C ALA A 156 -19.45 -13.18 -15.55
N VAL A 157 -19.66 -12.81 -16.81
CA VAL A 157 -18.86 -11.80 -17.52
C VAL A 157 -19.78 -10.86 -18.32
N THR A 158 -19.35 -9.63 -18.52
CA THR A 158 -19.98 -8.63 -19.38
C THR A 158 -19.04 -8.32 -20.53
N VAL A 159 -19.54 -8.44 -21.76
CA VAL A 159 -18.79 -8.16 -22.99
C VAL A 159 -19.36 -6.90 -23.62
N THR A 160 -18.49 -5.94 -23.96
CA THR A 160 -18.85 -4.74 -24.70
C THR A 160 -17.88 -4.49 -25.86
N TYR A 161 -18.41 -3.92 -26.94
CA TYR A 161 -17.67 -3.60 -28.16
C TYR A 161 -17.63 -2.08 -28.32
N SER A 162 -16.47 -1.53 -28.66
CA SER A 162 -16.32 -0.08 -28.86
C SER A 162 -17.12 0.49 -30.02
N GLN A 163 -17.34 -0.29 -31.08
CA GLN A 163 -18.14 0.10 -32.24
C GLN A 163 -18.66 -1.12 -33.01
N GLY A 164 -19.87 -1.01 -33.56
CA GLY A 164 -20.55 -2.10 -34.26
C GLY A 164 -21.16 -3.16 -33.33
N THR A 165 -21.57 -4.29 -33.92
CA THR A 165 -22.21 -5.41 -33.21
C THR A 165 -21.39 -6.71 -33.24
N THR A 166 -20.28 -6.73 -33.98
CA THR A 166 -19.41 -7.89 -34.21
C THR A 166 -18.11 -7.78 -33.40
N LEU A 167 -17.56 -8.94 -33.02
CA LEU A 167 -16.27 -9.07 -32.33
C LEU A 167 -15.16 -8.23 -33.00
N CYS A 168 -14.97 -8.42 -34.30
CA CYS A 168 -14.00 -7.69 -35.12
C CYS A 168 -14.73 -6.92 -36.24
N ASN A 169 -14.09 -5.89 -36.78
CA ASN A 169 -14.51 -5.24 -38.02
C ASN A 169 -13.31 -4.63 -38.77
N ALA A 170 -13.48 -4.24 -40.04
CA ALA A 170 -12.41 -3.75 -40.91
C ALA A 170 -11.80 -2.37 -40.54
N LEU A 171 -12.40 -1.63 -39.59
CA LEU A 171 -11.86 -0.40 -39.00
C LEU A 171 -11.21 -0.66 -37.62
N GLY A 172 -11.27 -1.89 -37.13
CA GLY A 172 -10.89 -2.26 -35.77
C GLY A 172 -12.02 -2.11 -34.75
N ASN A 173 -11.97 -2.93 -33.71
CA ASN A 173 -12.84 -2.86 -32.56
C ASN A 173 -12.05 -3.18 -31.30
N TYR A 174 -12.23 -2.40 -30.23
CA TYR A 174 -11.85 -2.85 -28.89
C TYR A 174 -12.97 -3.71 -28.31
N VAL A 175 -12.65 -4.99 -28.07
CA VAL A 175 -13.47 -5.93 -27.30
C VAL A 175 -13.06 -5.79 -25.84
N THR A 176 -14.01 -5.43 -24.99
CA THR A 176 -13.82 -5.25 -23.55
C THR A 176 -14.61 -6.32 -22.79
N ILE A 177 -13.97 -6.98 -21.83
CA ILE A 177 -14.51 -8.09 -21.05
C ILE A 177 -14.34 -7.74 -19.57
N ALA A 178 -15.45 -7.54 -18.87
CA ALA A 178 -15.49 -7.38 -17.42
C ALA A 178 -15.84 -8.73 -16.76
N PHE A 179 -15.02 -9.20 -15.83
CA PHE A 179 -15.19 -10.50 -15.15
C PHE A 179 -16.05 -10.35 -13.89
N ASP A 180 -17.33 -10.04 -14.09
CA ASP A 180 -18.29 -9.71 -13.04
C ASP A 180 -18.32 -10.73 -11.89
N LEU A 181 -18.19 -12.04 -12.13
CA LEU A 181 -18.12 -13.06 -11.07
C LEU A 181 -17.07 -14.14 -11.37
N MET A 182 -15.90 -14.00 -10.73
CA MET A 182 -14.86 -15.03 -10.74
C MET A 182 -15.09 -16.13 -9.71
N ARG A 183 -14.58 -17.31 -10.07
CA ARG A 183 -14.70 -18.59 -9.36
C ARG A 183 -13.40 -19.42 -9.51
N ASP A 184 -12.27 -18.77 -9.80
CA ASP A 184 -10.96 -19.43 -9.80
C ASP A 184 -10.25 -19.21 -8.47
N ARG A 185 -10.11 -20.27 -7.66
CA ARG A 185 -9.42 -20.22 -6.36
C ARG A 185 -7.94 -19.81 -6.44
N ASN A 186 -7.31 -19.93 -7.62
CA ASN A 186 -5.93 -19.53 -7.83
C ASN A 186 -5.78 -18.05 -8.24
N TYR A 187 -6.87 -17.42 -8.69
CA TYR A 187 -6.89 -16.08 -9.28
C TYR A 187 -8.10 -15.30 -8.73
N ILE A 188 -8.07 -15.08 -7.41
CA ILE A 188 -9.05 -14.28 -6.68
C ILE A 188 -8.56 -12.83 -6.67
N GLY A 189 -9.27 -11.96 -7.42
CA GLY A 189 -8.85 -10.58 -7.68
C GLY A 189 -8.16 -10.48 -9.04
N ASP A 190 -6.83 -10.59 -9.04
CA ASP A 190 -5.97 -10.42 -10.21
C ASP A 190 -6.06 -11.63 -11.17
N LEU A 191 -6.34 -11.40 -12.45
CA LEU A 191 -6.46 -12.47 -13.45
C LEU A 191 -5.31 -12.44 -14.46
N PRO A 192 -4.75 -13.60 -14.84
CA PRO A 192 -3.84 -13.66 -15.97
C PRO A 192 -4.58 -13.18 -17.25
N PRO A 193 -3.89 -12.49 -18.18
CA PRO A 193 -4.51 -12.00 -19.40
C PRO A 193 -5.03 -13.17 -20.25
N LEU A 194 -6.17 -12.97 -20.90
CA LEU A 194 -6.62 -13.86 -21.97
C LEU A 194 -5.60 -13.81 -23.12
N LEU A 195 -4.94 -14.93 -23.38
CA LEU A 195 -4.02 -15.09 -24.50
C LEU A 195 -4.81 -15.31 -25.79
N ILE A 196 -4.38 -14.66 -26.86
CA ILE A 196 -4.97 -14.79 -28.20
C ILE A 196 -4.06 -15.70 -29.01
N ASP A 197 -4.59 -16.84 -29.44
CA ASP A 197 -3.77 -17.89 -30.06
C ASP A 197 -3.35 -17.51 -31.49
N GLY A 198 -2.16 -16.92 -31.60
CA GLY A 198 -1.50 -16.59 -32.86
C GLY A 198 -1.14 -17.80 -33.72
N THR A 199 -1.14 -19.03 -33.18
CA THR A 199 -0.93 -20.24 -34.01
C THR A 199 -2.16 -20.56 -34.85
N ASN A 200 -3.37 -20.27 -34.33
CA ASN A 200 -4.62 -20.36 -35.07
C ASN A 200 -4.75 -19.28 -36.18
N GLN A 201 -4.10 -18.12 -36.04
CA GLN A 201 -4.07 -17.11 -37.11
C GLN A 201 -3.28 -17.56 -38.36
N ASN A 202 -2.41 -18.57 -38.21
CA ASN A 202 -1.70 -19.21 -39.31
C ASN A 202 -2.45 -20.42 -39.90
N GLN A 203 -3.66 -20.73 -39.44
CA GLN A 203 -4.52 -21.78 -39.99
C GLN A 203 -5.45 -21.22 -41.08
N PRO A 204 -5.92 -22.03 -42.05
CA PRO A 204 -6.74 -21.57 -43.18
C PRO A 204 -8.05 -20.84 -42.82
N ASN A 205 -8.52 -20.99 -41.57
CA ASN A 205 -9.76 -20.39 -41.06
C ASN A 205 -9.50 -19.33 -39.97
N GLY A 206 -8.25 -18.94 -39.72
CA GLY A 206 -7.90 -17.89 -38.75
C GLY A 206 -8.45 -16.51 -39.14
N LEU A 207 -8.42 -15.55 -38.21
CA LEU A 207 -8.83 -14.17 -38.48
C LEU A 207 -8.03 -13.55 -39.65
N ALA A 208 -8.74 -12.98 -40.62
CA ALA A 208 -8.15 -12.34 -41.80
C ALA A 208 -8.78 -10.96 -42.07
N TRP A 209 -8.09 -10.17 -42.90
CA TRP A 209 -8.53 -8.86 -43.37
C TRP A 209 -8.34 -8.78 -44.90
N GLY A 210 -9.34 -9.26 -45.64
CA GLY A 210 -9.29 -9.44 -47.08
C GLY A 210 -8.20 -10.43 -47.49
N THR A 211 -7.11 -9.93 -48.10
CA THR A 211 -5.93 -10.72 -48.48
C THR A 211 -4.73 -10.51 -47.53
N LYS A 212 -4.94 -9.86 -46.39
CA LYS A 212 -3.91 -9.58 -45.37
C LYS A 212 -4.22 -10.36 -44.08
N ALA A 213 -3.20 -10.53 -43.25
CA ALA A 213 -3.38 -10.94 -41.85
C ALA A 213 -4.26 -9.91 -41.12
N ALA A 214 -5.06 -10.39 -40.17
CA ALA A 214 -5.78 -9.52 -39.23
C ALA A 214 -4.80 -8.75 -38.32
N VAL A 215 -5.28 -7.66 -37.72
CA VAL A 215 -4.56 -6.95 -36.65
C VAL A 215 -5.31 -7.18 -35.34
N VAL A 216 -4.80 -8.07 -34.52
CA VAL A 216 -5.38 -8.43 -33.21
C VAL A 216 -4.24 -8.53 -32.19
N ASP A 217 -4.48 -8.11 -30.95
CA ASP A 217 -3.47 -8.19 -29.89
C ASP A 217 -3.08 -9.65 -29.61
N ALA A 218 -1.86 -9.91 -29.14
CA ALA A 218 -1.42 -11.27 -28.76
C ALA A 218 -2.00 -11.72 -27.40
N GLN A 219 -2.42 -10.77 -26.57
CA GLN A 219 -3.08 -11.00 -25.28
C GLN A 219 -3.93 -9.78 -24.93
N THR A 220 -4.93 -9.93 -24.07
CA THR A 220 -5.65 -8.78 -23.52
C THR A 220 -4.76 -7.91 -22.64
N THR A 221 -4.94 -6.59 -22.75
CA THR A 221 -4.41 -5.62 -21.79
C THR A 221 -5.40 -5.44 -20.64
N GLU A 222 -4.88 -5.45 -19.41
CA GLU A 222 -5.59 -5.09 -18.18
C GLU A 222 -5.94 -3.60 -18.19
N ILE A 223 -7.22 -3.24 -18.04
CA ILE A 223 -7.74 -1.86 -18.05
C ILE A 223 -8.20 -1.42 -16.67
N VAL A 224 -8.75 -2.35 -15.89
CA VAL A 224 -9.09 -2.16 -14.49
C VAL A 224 -8.62 -3.40 -13.74
N LYS A 225 -7.71 -3.21 -12.78
CA LYS A 225 -7.15 -4.29 -11.96
C LYS A 225 -8.21 -4.89 -11.05
N GLY A 226 -8.44 -6.19 -11.19
CA GLY A 226 -9.31 -6.96 -10.31
C GLY A 226 -8.78 -6.99 -8.89
N ILE A 227 -9.60 -6.58 -7.93
CA ILE A 227 -9.26 -6.56 -6.50
C ILE A 227 -10.46 -7.09 -5.72
N ASP A 228 -10.41 -8.37 -5.36
CA ASP A 228 -11.43 -9.08 -4.58
C ASP A 228 -10.97 -9.29 -3.13
N THR A 229 -10.54 -8.20 -2.48
CA THR A 229 -9.96 -8.20 -1.12
C THR A 229 -10.96 -8.53 0.00
N CYS A 230 -12.20 -8.84 -0.35
CA CYS A 230 -13.30 -9.20 0.56
C CYS A 230 -13.74 -10.66 0.41
N ASN A 231 -13.01 -11.47 -0.36
CA ASN A 231 -13.21 -12.90 -0.44
C ASN A 231 -12.42 -13.60 0.68
N VAL A 232 -13.13 -14.09 1.69
CA VAL A 232 -12.60 -14.92 2.78
C VAL A 232 -13.26 -16.29 2.65
N VAL A 233 -12.44 -17.31 2.44
CA VAL A 233 -12.90 -18.70 2.32
C VAL A 233 -13.53 -19.12 3.65
N GLU A 234 -14.83 -19.43 3.63
CA GLU A 234 -15.52 -19.93 4.81
C GLU A 234 -14.94 -21.29 5.24
N VAL A 235 -14.83 -21.49 6.55
CA VAL A 235 -14.39 -22.76 7.13
C VAL A 235 -15.42 -23.19 8.16
N GLN A 236 -16.12 -24.29 7.89
CA GLN A 236 -17.02 -24.93 8.84
C GLN A 236 -16.44 -26.25 9.32
N SER A 237 -16.81 -26.67 10.54
CA SER A 237 -16.31 -27.91 11.15
C SER A 237 -17.39 -28.78 11.79
N ILE A 238 -17.28 -30.10 11.65
CA ILE A 238 -18.20 -31.12 12.19
C ILE A 238 -17.36 -32.16 12.95
N SER A 239 -17.60 -32.36 14.24
CA SER A 239 -16.89 -33.36 15.04
C SER A 239 -17.57 -34.72 14.92
N CYS A 240 -16.83 -35.81 14.70
CA CYS A 240 -17.36 -37.18 14.68
C CYS A 240 -16.51 -38.21 15.47
N CYS A 241 -17.19 -39.07 16.23
CA CYS A 241 -16.63 -40.24 16.90
C CYS A 241 -17.60 -41.42 16.77
N ALA A 242 -17.20 -42.47 16.06
CA ALA A 242 -18.02 -43.64 15.71
C ALA A 242 -17.13 -44.82 15.27
N THR A 243 -17.57 -46.05 15.53
CA THR A 243 -16.85 -47.28 15.10
C THR A 243 -17.44 -47.95 13.86
N SER A 244 -18.67 -47.60 13.48
CA SER A 244 -19.37 -48.18 12.33
C SER A 244 -20.59 -47.34 11.93
N GLY A 245 -21.21 -47.69 10.79
CA GLY A 245 -22.45 -47.08 10.30
C GLY A 245 -22.25 -45.93 9.32
N PHE A 246 -23.35 -45.24 9.02
CA PHE A 246 -23.43 -44.16 8.04
C PHE A 246 -24.05 -42.90 8.64
N PHE A 247 -23.80 -41.75 8.02
CA PHE A 247 -24.41 -40.46 8.35
C PHE A 247 -24.83 -39.72 7.07
N ALA A 248 -25.55 -38.62 7.25
CA ALA A 248 -25.86 -37.68 6.20
C ALA A 248 -25.32 -36.29 6.52
N ILE A 249 -24.93 -35.52 5.49
CA ILE A 249 -24.66 -34.06 5.59
C ILE A 249 -25.69 -33.33 4.73
N SER A 250 -26.20 -32.20 5.21
CA SER A 250 -27.10 -31.31 4.47
C SER A 250 -26.56 -29.89 4.39
N PHE A 251 -26.78 -29.24 3.24
CA PHE A 251 -26.41 -27.85 2.97
C PHE A 251 -27.47 -27.22 2.06
N GLU A 252 -27.94 -26.01 2.40
CA GLU A 252 -28.90 -25.21 1.60
C GLU A 252 -30.04 -26.03 0.96
N GLY A 253 -30.76 -26.80 1.79
CA GLY A 253 -31.95 -27.55 1.36
C GLY A 253 -31.68 -28.85 0.58
N ARG A 254 -30.43 -29.31 0.49
CA ARG A 254 -30.06 -30.61 -0.09
C ARG A 254 -29.31 -31.48 0.92
N THR A 255 -29.41 -32.80 0.78
CA THR A 255 -28.82 -33.79 1.68
C THR A 255 -28.06 -34.85 0.90
N VAL A 256 -26.85 -35.18 1.38
CA VAL A 256 -26.03 -36.31 0.94
C VAL A 256 -26.08 -37.37 2.03
N SER A 257 -26.83 -38.44 1.79
CA SER A 257 -27.00 -39.58 2.70
C SER A 257 -26.01 -40.71 2.40
N ASN A 258 -25.97 -41.70 3.29
CA ASN A 258 -25.14 -42.92 3.19
C ASN A 258 -23.63 -42.65 3.12
N ILE A 259 -23.17 -41.58 3.79
CA ILE A 259 -21.74 -41.29 3.95
C ILE A 259 -21.19 -42.25 5.03
N PRO A 260 -20.22 -43.14 4.75
CA PRO A 260 -19.73 -44.07 5.75
C PRO A 260 -18.84 -43.36 6.79
N PHE A 261 -18.91 -43.78 8.06
CA PHE A 261 -18.10 -43.22 9.15
C PHE A 261 -16.57 -43.18 8.86
N GLY A 262 -16.10 -44.16 8.07
CA GLY A 262 -14.70 -44.34 7.69
C GLY A 262 -14.32 -43.71 6.34
N VAL A 263 -15.15 -42.82 5.78
CA VAL A 263 -14.90 -42.20 4.46
C VAL A 263 -13.59 -41.40 4.44
N ALA A 264 -12.82 -41.53 3.34
CA ALA A 264 -11.62 -40.75 3.11
C ALA A 264 -11.97 -39.31 2.69
N ALA A 265 -11.11 -38.34 3.01
CA ALA A 265 -11.38 -36.92 2.72
C ALA A 265 -11.58 -36.63 1.22
N THR A 266 -10.87 -37.34 0.34
CA THR A 266 -11.05 -37.31 -1.13
C THR A 266 -12.46 -37.72 -1.56
N ASP A 267 -12.99 -38.75 -0.92
CA ASP A 267 -14.23 -39.41 -1.30
C ASP A 267 -15.41 -38.64 -0.72
N LEU A 268 -15.26 -38.12 0.51
CA LEU A 268 -16.20 -37.18 1.10
C LEU A 268 -16.30 -35.89 0.27
N ARG A 269 -15.17 -35.33 -0.18
CA ARG A 269 -15.15 -34.20 -1.13
C ARG A 269 -15.91 -34.54 -2.42
N ALA A 270 -15.69 -35.71 -3.01
CA ALA A 270 -16.37 -36.13 -4.22
C ALA A 270 -17.90 -36.31 -4.01
N LEU A 271 -18.31 -36.93 -2.90
CA LEU A 271 -19.72 -37.11 -2.54
C LEU A 271 -20.45 -35.77 -2.32
N LEU A 272 -19.82 -34.84 -1.61
CA LEU A 272 -20.39 -33.51 -1.36
C LEU A 272 -20.51 -32.70 -2.66
N LEU A 273 -19.47 -32.64 -3.50
CA LEU A 273 -19.52 -31.94 -4.78
C LEU A 273 -20.54 -32.55 -5.77
N ALA A 274 -20.77 -33.87 -5.71
CA ALA A 274 -21.76 -34.54 -6.55
C ALA A 274 -23.22 -34.30 -6.09
N GLY A 275 -23.47 -34.23 -4.78
CA GLY A 275 -24.82 -34.06 -4.23
C GLY A 275 -25.26 -32.60 -4.03
N LEU A 276 -24.32 -31.69 -3.79
CA LEU A 276 -24.54 -30.29 -3.42
C LEU A 276 -24.02 -29.36 -4.53
N PRO A 277 -24.79 -29.09 -5.61
CA PRO A 277 -24.34 -28.27 -6.74
C PRO A 277 -24.10 -26.79 -6.40
N GLN A 278 -24.41 -26.37 -5.17
CA GLN A 278 -23.99 -25.08 -4.63
C GLN A 278 -22.47 -25.01 -4.42
N LEU A 279 -21.79 -26.16 -4.27
CA LEU A 279 -20.36 -26.32 -4.10
C LEU A 279 -19.72 -26.63 -5.48
N LEU A 280 -18.72 -25.84 -5.88
CA LEU A 280 -17.94 -26.09 -7.11
C LEU A 280 -16.54 -26.60 -6.82
N ASP A 281 -15.93 -26.13 -5.73
CA ASP A 281 -14.73 -26.69 -5.15
C ASP A 281 -14.74 -26.48 -3.63
N ILE A 282 -14.24 -27.48 -2.91
CA ILE A 282 -14.05 -27.45 -1.46
C ILE A 282 -12.76 -28.21 -1.12
N ASP A 283 -12.10 -27.83 -0.03
CA ASP A 283 -11.11 -28.69 0.61
C ASP A 283 -11.75 -29.39 1.80
N VAL A 284 -11.46 -30.67 1.98
CA VAL A 284 -11.90 -31.47 3.12
C VAL A 284 -10.66 -31.98 3.83
N THR A 285 -10.57 -31.73 5.13
CA THR A 285 -9.46 -32.18 5.98
C THR A 285 -9.97 -32.73 7.30
N TYR A 286 -9.19 -33.61 7.93
CA TYR A 286 -9.52 -34.23 9.22
C TYR A 286 -8.43 -33.88 10.23
N SER A 287 -8.80 -33.62 11.48
CA SER A 287 -7.84 -33.29 12.55
C SER A 287 -6.83 -34.41 12.87
N ALA A 288 -7.20 -35.67 12.60
CA ALA A 288 -6.30 -36.82 12.70
C ALA A 288 -6.72 -37.95 11.73
N GLY A 289 -5.76 -38.75 11.29
CA GLY A 289 -5.99 -39.96 10.50
C GLY A 289 -6.60 -39.73 9.12
N THR A 290 -7.19 -40.79 8.54
CA THR A 290 -7.70 -40.80 7.16
C THR A 290 -9.22 -41.03 7.07
N ALA A 291 -9.92 -41.06 8.21
CA ALA A 291 -11.34 -41.41 8.32
C ALA A 291 -12.13 -40.27 8.99
N ALA A 292 -13.33 -39.97 8.47
CA ALA A 292 -14.16 -38.85 8.94
C ALA A 292 -14.47 -38.90 10.45
N CYS A 293 -14.68 -40.10 11.01
CA CYS A 293 -14.95 -40.31 12.43
C CYS A 293 -13.78 -41.03 13.12
N SER A 294 -13.41 -40.58 14.33
CA SER A 294 -12.43 -41.32 15.15
C SER A 294 -13.08 -42.52 15.85
N LEU A 295 -12.27 -43.55 16.12
CA LEU A 295 -12.66 -44.77 16.84
C LEU A 295 -12.61 -44.62 18.38
N VAL A 296 -12.02 -43.53 18.86
CA VAL A 296 -11.78 -43.18 20.27
C VAL A 296 -11.78 -41.66 20.43
N GLN A 297 -11.95 -41.17 21.66
CA GLN A 297 -11.81 -39.73 21.95
C GLN A 297 -10.32 -39.29 21.89
N PRO A 298 -10.01 -38.04 21.47
CA PRO A 298 -10.95 -37.00 21.06
C PRO A 298 -11.68 -37.31 19.74
N ALA A 299 -12.89 -36.79 19.58
CA ALA A 299 -13.64 -36.85 18.33
C ALA A 299 -12.85 -36.18 17.20
N ASN A 300 -12.85 -36.78 16.01
CA ASN A 300 -12.18 -36.21 14.85
C ASN A 300 -12.96 -35.00 14.35
N VAL A 301 -12.29 -33.87 14.14
CA VAL A 301 -12.88 -32.69 13.52
C VAL A 301 -12.76 -32.82 12.01
N ILE A 302 -13.90 -32.89 11.32
CA ILE A 302 -14.03 -32.77 9.86
C ILE A 302 -14.09 -31.28 9.54
N THR A 303 -13.09 -30.74 8.87
CA THR A 303 -13.01 -29.33 8.47
C THR A 303 -13.24 -29.22 6.97
N ILE A 304 -14.16 -28.33 6.58
CA ILE A 304 -14.57 -28.08 5.20
C ILE A 304 -14.32 -26.61 4.87
N ASN A 305 -13.42 -26.37 3.92
CA ASN A 305 -13.10 -25.04 3.39
C ASN A 305 -13.90 -24.82 2.11
N PHE A 306 -14.73 -23.78 2.05
CA PHE A 306 -15.65 -23.51 0.94
C PHE A 306 -14.96 -22.73 -0.20
N ALA A 307 -13.93 -23.34 -0.80
CA ALA A 307 -13.01 -22.69 -1.74
C ALA A 307 -13.72 -22.02 -2.95
N VAL A 308 -14.76 -22.64 -3.52
CA VAL A 308 -15.58 -22.06 -4.59
C VAL A 308 -17.03 -22.51 -4.49
N VAL A 309 -17.97 -21.55 -4.38
CA VAL A 309 -19.42 -21.79 -4.33
C VAL A 309 -20.20 -20.98 -5.37
N THR A 310 -21.41 -21.41 -5.71
CA THR A 310 -22.37 -20.66 -6.55
C THR A 310 -23.36 -19.83 -5.76
N THR A 311 -23.61 -20.18 -4.50
CA THR A 311 -24.42 -19.42 -3.54
C THR A 311 -23.67 -18.19 -3.03
N ASN A 312 -24.42 -17.20 -2.53
CA ASN A 312 -23.94 -16.06 -1.73
C ASN A 312 -24.58 -16.08 -0.34
N GLY A 313 -25.02 -17.25 0.13
CA GLY A 313 -25.77 -17.42 1.37
C GLY A 313 -27.26 -17.07 1.26
N PRO A 314 -28.05 -17.37 2.29
CA PRO A 314 -29.49 -17.11 2.32
C PRO A 314 -29.85 -15.61 2.34
N LEU A 315 -28.88 -14.74 2.68
CA LEU A 315 -29.06 -13.28 2.74
C LEU A 315 -28.30 -12.53 1.62
N GLY A 316 -27.57 -13.25 0.75
CA GLY A 316 -26.87 -12.67 -0.40
C GLY A 316 -25.59 -11.88 -0.09
N ASN A 317 -25.15 -11.84 1.18
CA ASN A 317 -23.96 -11.13 1.67
C ASN A 317 -22.66 -11.97 1.64
N GLY A 318 -22.72 -13.22 1.21
CA GLY A 318 -21.57 -14.11 1.09
C GLY A 318 -21.32 -15.05 2.28
N VAL A 319 -22.02 -14.86 3.41
CA VAL A 319 -21.99 -15.76 4.58
C VAL A 319 -22.87 -16.98 4.29
N LEU A 320 -22.33 -18.20 4.34
CA LEU A 320 -23.05 -19.39 3.91
C LEU A 320 -23.96 -19.97 5.01
N SER A 321 -24.82 -20.92 4.62
CA SER A 321 -25.61 -21.67 5.60
C SER A 321 -24.73 -22.68 6.32
N LEU A 322 -24.85 -22.78 7.65
CA LEU A 322 -24.22 -23.87 8.40
C LEU A 322 -24.69 -25.23 7.88
N MET A 323 -23.74 -26.12 7.57
CA MET A 323 -24.02 -27.51 7.29
C MET A 323 -24.67 -28.17 8.52
N THR A 324 -25.64 -29.04 8.29
CA THR A 324 -26.19 -29.90 9.34
C THR A 324 -25.83 -31.35 9.05
N ALA A 325 -25.70 -32.17 10.09
CA ALA A 325 -25.32 -33.57 9.96
C ALA A 325 -26.23 -34.48 10.78
N ASP A 326 -26.74 -35.54 10.15
CA ASP A 326 -27.65 -36.48 10.78
C ASP A 326 -26.95 -37.84 11.01
N ARG A 327 -26.71 -38.15 12.28
CA ARG A 327 -26.12 -39.42 12.72
C ARG A 327 -27.06 -40.62 12.54
N THR A 328 -28.35 -40.39 12.31
CA THR A 328 -29.33 -41.46 12.07
C THR A 328 -29.44 -41.84 10.60
N ASN A 329 -28.89 -41.03 9.69
CA ASN A 329 -28.94 -41.20 8.24
C ASN A 329 -30.39 -41.42 7.73
N GLY A 330 -31.29 -40.50 8.07
CA GLY A 330 -32.72 -40.60 7.77
C GLY A 330 -33.44 -41.73 8.53
N GLY A 331 -32.86 -42.22 9.62
CA GLY A 331 -33.33 -43.38 10.36
C GLY A 331 -32.88 -44.75 9.81
N VAL A 332 -32.00 -44.79 8.80
CA VAL A 332 -31.54 -46.04 8.16
C VAL A 332 -30.02 -46.19 8.29
N SER A 333 -29.58 -47.22 9.01
CA SER A 333 -28.15 -47.59 9.15
C SER A 333 -27.24 -46.47 9.66
N GLY A 334 -27.73 -45.67 10.61
CA GLY A 334 -27.00 -44.59 11.27
C GLY A 334 -25.67 -45.00 11.96
N LEU A 335 -24.93 -44.01 12.44
CA LEU A 335 -23.66 -44.19 13.14
C LEU A 335 -23.84 -44.97 14.45
N LEU A 336 -22.87 -45.85 14.72
CA LEU A 336 -22.80 -46.69 15.91
C LEU A 336 -21.42 -46.60 16.57
N HIS A 337 -21.41 -46.71 17.89
CA HIS A 337 -20.20 -46.79 18.71
C HIS A 337 -20.42 -47.81 19.84
N SER A 338 -19.39 -48.59 20.18
CA SER A 338 -19.47 -49.65 21.20
C SER A 338 -19.83 -49.15 22.60
N SER A 339 -19.38 -47.95 22.95
CA SER A 339 -19.85 -47.16 24.09
C SER A 339 -20.78 -46.03 23.61
N PRO A 340 -22.07 -46.01 23.99
CA PRO A 340 -23.01 -44.97 23.56
C PRO A 340 -22.61 -43.56 23.97
N ASN A 341 -21.91 -43.40 25.10
CA ASN A 341 -21.45 -42.11 25.61
C ASN A 341 -20.32 -41.48 24.77
N LEU A 342 -19.75 -42.24 23.84
CA LEU A 342 -18.70 -41.78 22.93
C LEU A 342 -19.21 -41.59 21.48
N LEU A 343 -20.45 -41.98 21.18
CA LEU A 343 -21.08 -41.77 19.87
C LEU A 343 -21.41 -40.29 19.66
N LEU A 344 -20.57 -39.60 18.89
CA LEU A 344 -20.71 -38.17 18.62
C LEU A 344 -20.77 -37.89 17.12
N LEU A 345 -21.70 -37.00 16.74
CA LEU A 345 -21.66 -36.23 15.50
C LEU A 345 -22.23 -34.84 15.82
N SER A 346 -21.54 -33.76 15.44
CA SER A 346 -22.09 -32.40 15.58
C SER A 346 -23.30 -32.24 14.66
N ALA A 347 -24.51 -32.07 15.23
CA ALA A 347 -25.75 -31.97 14.45
C ALA A 347 -25.81 -30.73 13.53
N THR A 348 -25.11 -29.67 13.92
CA THR A 348 -24.83 -28.48 13.12
C THR A 348 -23.32 -28.25 13.13
N ALA A 349 -22.76 -27.82 12.01
CA ALA A 349 -21.36 -27.44 11.91
C ALA A 349 -21.07 -26.15 12.72
N THR A 350 -19.83 -26.03 13.19
CA THR A 350 -19.33 -24.80 13.83
C THR A 350 -18.59 -23.96 12.79
N GLU A 351 -19.01 -22.70 12.62
CA GLU A 351 -18.27 -21.66 11.87
C GLU A 351 -16.92 -21.43 12.57
N VAL A 352 -15.82 -21.79 11.91
CA VAL A 352 -14.43 -21.61 12.40
C VAL A 352 -13.84 -20.34 11.83
N VAL A 353 -14.11 -20.08 10.55
CA VAL A 353 -13.84 -18.82 9.86
C VAL A 353 -15.10 -18.46 9.10
N ARG A 354 -15.65 -17.26 9.35
CA ARG A 354 -16.82 -16.75 8.63
C ARG A 354 -16.50 -16.53 7.16
N GLY A 355 -17.43 -16.91 6.29
CA GLY A 355 -17.35 -16.63 4.87
C GLY A 355 -17.61 -15.17 4.56
N ALA A 356 -16.77 -14.60 3.71
CA ALA A 356 -17.01 -13.31 3.09
C ALA A 356 -16.88 -13.45 1.58
N ARG A 357 -17.83 -12.91 0.82
CA ARG A 357 -17.71 -12.81 -0.63
C ARG A 357 -18.40 -11.57 -1.15
N CYS A 358 -17.67 -10.73 -1.87
CA CYS A 358 -18.26 -9.56 -2.47
C CYS A 358 -19.09 -9.87 -3.73
N VAL A 359 -20.34 -9.40 -3.70
CA VAL A 359 -21.17 -9.23 -4.90
C VAL A 359 -20.82 -7.89 -5.55
N PRO A 360 -20.57 -7.81 -6.87
CA PRO A 360 -20.38 -6.53 -7.54
C PRO A 360 -21.61 -5.64 -7.40
N LEU A 361 -21.41 -4.32 -7.41
CA LEU A 361 -22.51 -3.38 -7.64
C LEU A 361 -23.13 -3.68 -9.01
N SER A 362 -24.44 -3.95 -9.04
CA SER A 362 -25.18 -4.30 -10.26
C SER A 362 -25.48 -3.07 -11.15
N ALA A 363 -24.53 -2.14 -11.27
CA ALA A 363 -24.64 -0.94 -12.08
C ALA A 363 -23.95 -1.14 -13.44
N GLY A 364 -24.50 -0.55 -14.50
CA GLY A 364 -23.82 -0.49 -15.79
C GLY A 364 -22.57 0.38 -15.69
N TYR A 365 -21.43 -0.10 -16.18
CA TYR A 365 -20.16 0.63 -16.18
C TYR A 365 -20.28 1.97 -16.93
N THR A 366 -20.43 3.08 -16.20
CA THR A 366 -20.24 4.42 -16.78
C THR A 366 -18.74 4.69 -16.94
N SER A 367 -18.33 5.33 -18.04
CA SER A 367 -16.90 5.57 -18.31
C SER A 367 -16.26 6.61 -17.38
N ARG A 368 -17.06 7.25 -16.52
CA ARG A 368 -16.68 8.21 -15.47
C ARG A 368 -17.73 8.15 -14.35
N PRO A 369 -17.60 7.27 -13.34
CA PRO A 369 -18.51 7.26 -12.20
C PRO A 369 -18.36 8.57 -11.40
N SER A 370 -19.37 9.44 -11.49
CA SER A 370 -19.47 10.68 -10.71
C SER A 370 -19.87 10.42 -9.26
N SER A 371 -20.65 9.36 -9.03
CA SER A 371 -21.09 8.95 -7.71
C SER A 371 -20.06 8.04 -7.05
N GLN A 372 -19.64 8.41 -5.84
CA GLN A 372 -18.75 7.62 -4.98
C GLN A 372 -19.44 7.36 -3.64
N ILE A 373 -18.95 6.34 -2.92
CA ILE A 373 -19.23 6.20 -1.49
C ILE A 373 -18.42 7.25 -0.73
N VAL A 374 -19.10 8.09 0.04
CA VAL A 374 -18.50 9.18 0.81
C VAL A 374 -18.65 8.86 2.30
N SER A 375 -17.63 9.18 3.10
CA SER A 375 -17.68 9.05 4.56
C SER A 375 -17.42 10.41 5.19
N ASN A 376 -18.47 11.02 5.73
CA ASN A 376 -18.40 12.29 6.43
C ASN A 376 -18.45 12.04 7.94
N VAL A 377 -17.68 12.80 8.74
CA VAL A 377 -17.87 12.82 10.20
C VAL A 377 -18.89 13.90 10.52
N VAL A 378 -19.93 13.57 11.28
CA VAL A 378 -21.09 14.43 11.57
C VAL A 378 -21.13 14.88 13.03
N GLN A 379 -20.57 14.09 13.94
CA GLN A 379 -20.30 14.49 15.33
C GLN A 379 -18.99 13.86 15.78
N GLY A 380 -18.09 14.69 16.33
CA GLY A 380 -16.66 14.44 16.17
C GLY A 380 -16.15 14.93 14.82
N GLY A 381 -14.83 15.06 14.69
CA GLY A 381 -14.30 16.06 13.78
C GLY A 381 -14.70 17.49 14.21
N GLY A 382 -14.04 18.49 13.64
CA GLY A 382 -14.21 19.88 14.04
C GLY A 382 -12.89 20.62 13.93
N ALA A 383 -12.87 21.87 14.39
CA ALA A 383 -11.65 22.66 14.39
C ALA A 383 -11.46 23.47 15.67
N PHE A 384 -10.20 23.71 16.00
CA PHE A 384 -9.74 24.62 17.03
C PHE A 384 -8.75 25.62 16.43
N THR A 385 -8.68 26.81 17.02
CA THR A 385 -7.69 27.85 16.67
C THR A 385 -6.76 28.04 17.85
N VAL A 386 -5.46 28.13 17.58
CA VAL A 386 -4.44 28.35 18.60
C VAL A 386 -3.95 29.79 18.51
N SER A 387 -3.94 30.50 19.65
CA SER A 387 -3.57 31.90 19.76
C SER A 387 -2.32 32.07 20.62
N PHE A 388 -1.29 32.73 20.08
CA PHE A 388 -0.03 33.00 20.76
C PHE A 388 0.47 34.41 20.47
N ARG A 389 0.75 35.19 21.53
CA ARG A 389 1.15 36.61 21.47
C ARG A 389 0.27 37.45 20.52
N GLN A 390 -1.06 37.33 20.65
CA GLN A 390 -2.10 37.99 19.84
C GLN A 390 -2.21 37.56 18.36
N ALA A 391 -1.28 36.78 17.80
CA ALA A 391 -1.53 36.07 16.54
C ALA A 391 -2.38 34.81 16.78
N THR A 392 -3.20 34.40 15.82
CA THR A 392 -4.08 33.23 15.91
C THR A 392 -4.01 32.42 14.61
N THR A 393 -3.96 31.08 14.72
CA THR A 393 -3.89 30.20 13.55
C THR A 393 -5.17 30.24 12.73
N LEU A 394 -5.08 29.84 11.47
CA LEU A 394 -6.26 29.32 10.76
C LEU A 394 -6.82 28.10 11.53
N PRO A 395 -8.11 27.75 11.35
CA PRO A 395 -8.70 26.60 12.04
C PRO A 395 -7.94 25.30 11.74
N ILE A 396 -7.44 24.66 12.80
CA ILE A 396 -6.73 23.38 12.79
C ILE A 396 -7.76 22.26 12.99
N SER A 397 -7.71 21.22 12.17
CA SER A 397 -8.61 20.06 12.31
C SER A 397 -8.38 19.31 13.62
N ALA A 398 -9.44 18.79 14.23
CA ALA A 398 -9.36 17.79 15.29
C ALA A 398 -8.56 16.54 14.86
N THR A 399 -8.62 16.20 13.56
CA THR A 399 -7.88 15.08 12.95
C THR A 399 -6.45 15.43 12.51
N ALA A 400 -5.95 16.64 12.79
CA ALA A 400 -4.65 17.10 12.29
C ALA A 400 -3.51 16.24 12.86
N SER A 401 -2.50 15.92 12.04
CA SER A 401 -1.29 15.27 12.54
C SER A 401 -0.41 16.25 13.33
N ALA A 402 0.56 15.75 14.09
CA ALA A 402 1.49 16.61 14.82
C ALA A 402 2.26 17.57 13.89
N ALA A 403 2.58 17.12 12.68
CA ALA A 403 3.18 17.94 11.64
C ALA A 403 2.24 19.03 11.14
N ASP A 404 0.93 18.75 10.99
CA ASP A 404 -0.05 19.77 10.56
C ASP A 404 -0.25 20.85 11.64
N VAL A 405 -0.30 20.46 12.91
CA VAL A 405 -0.38 21.40 14.04
C VAL A 405 0.89 22.26 14.12
N ALA A 406 2.08 21.65 13.99
CA ALA A 406 3.34 22.40 13.93
C ALA A 406 3.37 23.37 12.73
N ASN A 407 2.97 22.92 11.54
CA ASN A 407 2.90 23.73 10.32
C ASN A 407 1.85 24.85 10.39
N ALA A 408 0.79 24.71 11.20
CA ALA A 408 -0.17 25.77 11.47
C ALA A 408 0.39 26.82 12.45
N LEU A 409 1.19 26.39 13.43
CA LEU A 409 1.81 27.27 14.44
C LEU A 409 3.02 28.03 13.89
N LEU A 410 3.88 27.39 13.08
CA LEU A 410 5.02 28.01 12.38
C LEU A 410 4.60 29.04 11.31
N ARG A 411 3.29 29.14 11.01
CA ARG A 411 2.73 30.23 10.18
C ARG A 411 2.39 31.49 10.99
N LEU A 412 2.45 31.44 12.31
CA LEU A 412 2.30 32.63 13.14
C LEU A 412 3.64 33.39 13.17
N PRO A 413 3.69 34.68 12.80
CA PRO A 413 4.92 35.48 12.88
C PRO A 413 5.38 35.74 14.32
N THR A 414 4.67 35.20 15.32
CA THR A 414 4.98 35.25 16.74
C THR A 414 5.64 33.97 17.26
N ILE A 415 5.83 32.94 16.40
CA ILE A 415 6.47 31.66 16.70
C ILE A 415 7.60 31.44 15.68
N ALA A 416 8.86 31.51 16.13
CA ALA A 416 10.04 31.27 15.30
C ALA A 416 10.39 29.78 15.18
N GLY A 417 10.10 28.99 16.22
CA GLY A 417 10.39 27.56 16.24
C GLY A 417 9.57 26.84 17.31
N ILE A 418 8.90 25.75 16.89
CA ILE A 418 8.08 24.90 17.74
C ILE A 418 8.11 23.46 17.24
N ILE A 419 8.29 22.52 18.16
CA ILE A 419 8.03 21.09 17.94
C ILE A 419 6.70 20.77 18.60
N VAL A 420 5.85 20.03 17.89
CA VAL A 420 4.60 19.48 18.42
C VAL A 420 4.73 17.98 18.49
N THR A 421 4.43 17.41 19.66
CA THR A 421 4.30 15.95 19.83
C THR A 421 2.95 15.61 20.43
N PHE A 422 2.47 14.40 20.13
CA PHE A 422 1.18 13.89 20.60
C PHE A 422 1.40 12.61 21.42
N THR A 423 0.46 12.32 22.31
CA THR A 423 0.33 11.00 22.97
C THR A 423 -0.43 9.95 22.13
N SER A 424 -1.12 10.38 21.06
CA SER A 424 -1.91 9.52 20.16
C SER A 424 -1.82 10.02 18.70
N GLY A 425 -2.45 9.34 17.73
CA GLY A 425 -2.24 9.60 16.29
C GLY A 425 -2.76 10.94 15.74
N GLU A 426 -3.76 11.55 16.37
CA GLU A 426 -4.42 12.78 15.91
C GLU A 426 -4.47 13.85 17.01
N ALA A 427 -4.56 15.12 16.61
CA ALA A 427 -4.54 16.27 17.52
C ALA A 427 -5.55 16.12 18.67
N CYS A 428 -6.76 15.67 18.36
CA CYS A 428 -7.83 15.47 19.33
C CYS A 428 -8.42 14.06 19.15
N SER A 429 -8.33 13.23 20.19
CA SER A 429 -8.82 11.84 20.18
C SER A 429 -9.60 11.52 21.47
N THR A 430 -10.10 10.30 21.63
CA THR A 430 -10.63 9.80 22.89
C THR A 430 -9.99 8.42 23.16
N PRO A 431 -9.27 8.18 24.28
CA PRO A 431 -8.93 9.11 25.37
C PRO A 431 -8.23 10.38 24.90
N GLY A 432 -8.34 11.46 25.68
CA GLY A 432 -7.87 12.77 25.26
C GLY A 432 -6.37 12.83 25.01
N ASN A 433 -6.00 13.10 23.75
CA ASN A 433 -4.62 13.34 23.36
C ASN A 433 -4.04 14.53 24.13
N VAL A 434 -2.86 14.38 24.73
CA VAL A 434 -2.06 15.53 25.13
C VAL A 434 -1.22 15.96 23.93
N ILE A 435 -1.58 17.12 23.36
CA ILE A 435 -0.73 17.87 22.44
C ILE A 435 0.31 18.60 23.29
N ARG A 436 1.58 18.24 23.11
CA ARG A 436 2.70 18.90 23.77
C ARG A 436 3.35 19.89 22.81
N LEU A 437 3.32 21.16 23.20
CA LEU A 437 3.88 22.29 22.47
C LEU A 437 5.23 22.64 23.09
N ASN A 438 6.33 22.38 22.37
CA ASN A 438 7.68 22.65 22.82
C ASN A 438 8.33 23.74 21.96
N PHE A 439 8.51 24.93 22.52
CA PHE A 439 9.05 26.09 21.78
C PHE A 439 10.58 26.00 21.71
N THR A 440 11.11 25.84 20.49
CA THR A 440 12.53 25.55 20.21
C THR A 440 13.36 26.75 19.76
N GLN A 441 12.73 27.93 19.63
CA GLN A 441 13.41 29.22 19.38
C GLN A 441 12.82 30.37 20.19
N ASP A 442 11.57 30.26 20.64
CA ASP A 442 10.93 31.22 21.55
C ASP A 442 11.19 30.84 23.01
N PHE A 443 12.32 31.30 23.53
CA PHE A 443 12.79 30.93 24.87
C PHE A 443 12.35 31.90 25.99
N GLY A 444 12.45 31.42 27.23
CA GLY A 444 12.11 32.16 28.44
C GLY A 444 10.67 31.95 28.87
N ARG A 445 10.18 32.74 29.84
CA ARG A 445 8.80 32.62 30.34
C ARG A 445 7.82 33.20 29.32
N LEU A 446 7.10 32.31 28.64
CA LEU A 446 6.17 32.66 27.58
C LEU A 446 4.79 33.05 28.14
N PRO A 447 3.98 33.82 27.38
CA PRO A 447 2.55 33.86 27.65
C PRO A 447 1.93 32.49 27.35
N SER A 448 0.92 32.10 28.12
CA SER A 448 0.19 30.88 27.86
C SER A 448 -0.54 30.97 26.51
N VAL A 449 -0.35 29.97 25.68
CA VAL A 449 -1.15 29.71 24.48
C VAL A 449 -2.61 29.67 24.88
N ALA A 450 -3.47 30.43 24.19
CA ALA A 450 -4.91 30.28 24.32
C ALA A 450 -5.42 29.39 23.18
N VAL A 451 -6.27 28.43 23.49
CA VAL A 451 -6.91 27.58 22.47
C VAL A 451 -8.41 27.77 22.55
N LEU A 452 -9.02 28.06 21.41
CA LEU A 452 -10.46 28.27 21.29
C LEU A 452 -11.04 27.26 20.29
N ASN A 453 -12.21 26.73 20.60
CA ASN A 453 -13.02 26.02 19.63
C ASN A 453 -13.57 27.02 18.59
N ALA A 454 -13.50 26.67 17.30
CA ALA A 454 -14.23 27.45 16.29
C ALA A 454 -15.74 27.41 16.62
N ALA A 455 -16.48 28.48 16.30
CA ALA A 455 -17.79 28.81 16.87
C ALA A 455 -18.99 27.89 16.51
N GLY A 456 -18.74 26.63 16.18
CA GLY A 456 -19.71 25.54 16.02
C GLY A 456 -19.09 24.15 16.22
N SER A 457 -17.97 24.05 16.94
CA SER A 457 -17.13 22.84 17.04
C SER A 457 -17.37 22.05 18.34
N THR A 458 -17.41 20.71 18.25
CA THR A 458 -17.73 19.78 19.37
C THR A 458 -16.50 19.20 20.08
N VAL A 459 -15.39 19.95 20.07
CA VAL A 459 -14.09 19.54 20.63
C VAL A 459 -13.93 20.04 22.06
N GLY A 460 -13.53 19.15 22.99
CA GLY A 460 -13.18 19.48 24.37
C GLY A 460 -11.68 19.81 24.48
N ILE A 461 -11.32 20.88 25.17
CA ILE A 461 -9.94 21.38 25.22
C ILE A 461 -9.60 21.86 26.63
N ASN A 462 -8.57 21.27 27.23
CA ASN A 462 -7.93 21.78 28.45
C ASN A 462 -6.54 22.32 28.09
N VAL A 463 -6.22 23.53 28.56
CA VAL A 463 -4.91 24.17 28.34
C VAL A 463 -4.15 24.23 29.66
N TYR A 464 -2.88 23.85 29.63
CA TYR A 464 -1.97 23.86 30.78
C TYR A 464 -0.77 24.78 30.51
N THR A 465 -0.40 25.57 31.51
CA THR A 465 0.62 26.63 31.39
C THR A 465 2.04 26.11 31.58
N GLY A 466 3.04 26.91 31.23
CA GLY A 466 4.45 26.54 31.30
C GLY A 466 4.88 25.87 32.61
N GLY A 467 5.48 24.69 32.51
CA GLY A 467 5.94 23.89 33.65
C GLY A 467 4.84 23.06 34.35
N ALA A 468 3.66 22.91 33.74
CA ALA A 468 2.65 21.98 34.23
C ALA A 468 3.13 20.52 34.18
N VAL A 469 2.72 19.72 35.17
CA VAL A 469 2.89 18.27 35.16
C VAL A 469 1.89 17.67 34.16
N GLU A 470 2.35 16.72 33.35
CA GLU A 470 1.51 15.96 32.40
C GLU A 470 0.23 15.44 33.11
N PRO A 471 -0.99 15.75 32.61
CA PRO A 471 -2.23 15.30 33.23
C PRO A 471 -2.31 13.77 33.18
N VAL A 472 -2.60 13.15 34.33
CA VAL A 472 -2.18 11.77 34.66
C VAL A 472 -2.82 10.66 33.78
N SER A 473 -2.27 10.44 32.59
CA SER A 473 -2.14 9.12 31.94
C SER A 473 -0.88 8.45 32.51
N GLY A 474 -1.01 7.96 33.74
CA GLY A 474 0.13 7.91 34.66
C GLY A 474 1.26 6.93 34.32
N LEU A 475 2.49 7.45 34.29
CA LEU A 475 3.69 6.78 34.79
C LEU A 475 4.79 7.78 35.20
N ALA A 476 5.40 7.53 36.36
CA ALA A 476 6.64 8.11 36.90
C ALA A 476 6.80 9.66 37.01
N SER A 477 7.09 10.13 38.23
CA SER A 477 7.61 11.47 38.53
C SER A 477 9.09 11.40 38.90
N ALA A 478 9.90 12.39 38.47
CA ALA A 478 11.28 12.56 38.91
C ALA A 478 11.73 14.04 38.92
N VAL A 479 11.80 14.61 40.13
CA VAL A 479 12.70 15.69 40.60
C VAL A 479 13.05 16.83 39.63
N VAL A 480 12.50 18.03 39.89
CA VAL A 480 13.12 19.29 39.46
C VAL A 480 14.29 19.60 40.40
N ALA A 481 15.52 19.59 39.87
CA ALA A 481 16.71 20.16 40.49
C ALA A 481 17.44 21.00 39.44
N GLY A 482 17.77 22.25 39.79
CA GLY A 482 18.22 23.26 38.83
C GLY A 482 19.65 23.06 38.31
N PHE A 483 19.80 22.22 37.30
CA PHE A 483 20.95 22.24 36.39
C PHE A 483 20.44 22.56 34.99
N THR A 484 20.76 23.74 34.48
CA THR A 484 20.37 24.14 33.12
C THR A 484 21.50 23.86 32.13
N TYR A 485 21.14 23.53 30.90
CA TYR A 485 22.03 22.92 29.92
C TYR A 485 23.06 23.91 29.36
N GLY A 486 24.34 23.73 29.66
CA GLY A 486 25.43 24.69 29.36
C GLY A 486 25.85 24.77 27.89
N SER A 487 26.71 25.74 27.55
CA SER A 487 27.28 26.06 26.22
C SER A 487 26.37 25.90 24.96
N ASP A 488 26.63 25.17 23.86
CA ASP A 488 26.87 23.72 23.62
C ASP A 488 25.68 22.76 23.86
N PRO A 489 24.83 22.47 22.85
CA PRO A 489 23.83 21.39 22.91
C PRO A 489 24.40 19.97 23.08
N ASN A 490 25.70 19.76 22.83
CA ASN A 490 26.37 18.46 22.97
C ASN A 490 27.25 18.37 24.23
N ASN A 491 27.04 19.28 25.19
CA ASN A 491 27.84 19.37 26.41
C ASN A 491 27.87 18.02 27.17
N PRO A 492 29.02 17.34 27.30
CA PRO A 492 29.07 15.96 27.81
C PRO A 492 28.85 15.84 29.33
N VAL A 493 28.51 16.93 30.01
CA VAL A 493 28.32 17.02 31.47
C VAL A 493 26.85 17.27 31.87
N THR A 494 25.94 17.39 30.91
CA THR A 494 24.48 17.56 31.14
C THR A 494 23.72 16.24 30.97
N TRP A 495 22.54 16.12 31.59
CA TRP A 495 21.92 14.80 31.83
C TRP A 495 21.27 14.17 30.58
N ASP A 496 20.73 14.99 29.69
CA ASP A 496 19.93 14.60 28.52
C ASP A 496 20.75 14.46 27.21
N ALA A 497 22.04 14.84 27.23
CA ALA A 497 23.01 14.67 26.13
C ALA A 497 23.16 13.22 25.61
N THR A 498 22.61 12.24 26.33
CA THR A 498 22.64 10.80 26.03
C THR A 498 21.25 10.16 26.01
N LYS A 499 20.16 10.94 25.93
CA LYS A 499 18.78 10.46 26.19
C LYS A 499 17.81 10.48 25.02
N ILE A 500 18.02 11.33 24.01
CA ILE A 500 17.26 11.28 22.77
C ILE A 500 18.23 10.95 21.63
N GLN A 501 17.99 9.82 20.99
CA GLN A 501 18.80 9.31 19.88
C GLN A 501 17.84 8.78 18.82
N SER A 502 17.85 9.39 17.63
CA SER A 502 17.40 8.69 16.43
C SER A 502 18.50 7.73 15.99
N CYS A 503 18.11 6.61 15.39
CA CYS A 503 19.08 5.69 14.80
C CYS A 503 19.58 6.29 13.47
N LEU A 504 20.56 7.19 13.55
CA LEU A 504 21.38 7.56 12.41
C LEU A 504 22.32 6.38 12.12
N CYS A 505 22.00 5.61 11.09
CA CYS A 505 22.73 4.38 10.82
C CYS A 505 24.19 4.66 10.48
N ASP A 506 25.09 3.92 11.15
CA ASP A 506 26.48 3.83 10.73
C ASP A 506 26.57 3.36 9.26
N PRO A 507 27.59 3.76 8.49
CA PRO A 507 27.77 3.30 7.12
C PRO A 507 27.70 1.77 7.05
N ILE A 508 26.95 1.27 6.05
CA ILE A 508 26.45 -0.12 5.85
C ILE A 508 25.16 -0.51 6.57
N TYR A 509 24.59 0.28 7.48
CA TYR A 509 23.32 -0.06 8.15
C TYR A 509 22.11 0.73 7.62
N THR A 510 20.90 0.20 7.77
CA THR A 510 19.63 0.74 7.24
C THR A 510 18.40 0.23 8.00
N GLY A 511 17.23 0.79 7.72
CA GLY A 511 15.97 0.55 8.45
C GLY A 511 15.70 1.59 9.55
N TYR A 512 14.48 1.60 10.09
CA TYR A 512 14.03 2.61 11.07
C TYR A 512 14.75 2.52 12.43
N ASP A 513 15.39 1.38 12.70
CA ASP A 513 16.15 1.03 13.92
C ASP A 513 17.60 0.62 13.59
N CYS A 514 18.04 0.79 12.34
CA CYS A 514 19.34 0.34 11.81
C CYS A 514 19.64 -1.15 12.00
N SER A 515 18.63 -1.99 12.23
CA SER A 515 18.79 -3.44 12.46
C SER A 515 19.21 -4.23 11.22
N ARG A 516 19.25 -3.60 10.04
CA ARG A 516 19.52 -4.25 8.75
C ARG A 516 20.82 -3.74 8.16
N ILE A 517 21.56 -4.63 7.51
CA ILE A 517 22.72 -4.25 6.70
C ILE A 517 22.24 -3.94 5.28
N ASN A 518 22.63 -2.79 4.75
CA ASN A 518 22.29 -2.33 3.40
C ASN A 518 23.20 -3.02 2.39
N CYS A 519 22.64 -3.84 1.50
CA CYS A 519 23.44 -4.42 0.42
C CYS A 519 23.92 -3.35 -0.59
N PRO A 520 24.94 -3.66 -1.40
CA PRO A 520 25.39 -2.76 -2.48
C PRO A 520 24.30 -2.45 -3.50
N HIS A 521 24.36 -1.24 -4.05
CA HIS A 521 23.55 -0.80 -5.18
C HIS A 521 24.43 -0.63 -6.44
N GLY A 522 23.86 -0.89 -7.61
CA GLY A 522 24.55 -0.89 -8.89
C GLY A 522 23.64 -0.58 -10.08
N ASP A 523 24.32 -0.29 -11.19
CA ASP A 523 23.79 -0.15 -12.55
C ASP A 523 23.35 -1.52 -13.08
N ASP A 524 22.22 -1.62 -13.78
CA ASP A 524 21.75 -2.90 -14.31
C ASP A 524 22.52 -3.24 -15.60
N PRO A 525 23.35 -4.31 -15.64
CA PRO A 525 24.12 -4.63 -16.85
C PRO A 525 23.27 -5.10 -18.05
N ASN A 526 21.93 -5.10 -17.92
CA ASN A 526 20.97 -5.32 -19.00
C ASN A 526 20.31 -4.04 -19.52
N THR A 527 20.51 -2.88 -18.89
CA THR A 527 20.24 -1.58 -19.52
C THR A 527 21.40 -1.21 -20.45
N TYR A 528 21.13 -0.38 -21.46
CA TYR A 528 22.02 -0.15 -22.60
C TYR A 528 21.86 1.28 -23.11
N LEU A 529 23.00 1.90 -23.45
CA LEU A 529 23.14 3.32 -23.83
C LEU A 529 23.07 4.30 -22.64
N ASP A 530 23.08 3.79 -21.42
CA ASP A 530 22.97 4.58 -20.21
C ASP A 530 24.20 5.43 -19.89
N VAL A 531 23.92 6.63 -19.39
CA VAL A 531 24.90 7.71 -19.20
C VAL A 531 25.13 8.02 -17.73
N MET A 532 26.36 8.39 -17.41
CA MET A 532 26.75 8.93 -16.11
C MET A 532 26.18 10.34 -15.91
N GLU A 533 25.86 10.71 -14.68
CA GLU A 533 25.61 12.11 -14.33
C GLU A 533 26.89 12.91 -14.54
N VAL A 534 26.78 14.04 -15.25
CA VAL A 534 27.85 15.03 -15.41
C VAL A 534 27.32 16.40 -15.01
N GLN A 535 27.79 16.92 -13.88
CA GLN A 535 27.48 18.29 -13.45
C GLN A 535 28.67 19.20 -13.77
N TYR A 536 28.39 20.43 -14.19
CA TYR A 536 29.41 21.42 -14.54
C TYR A 536 29.40 22.56 -13.54
N VAL A 537 30.59 22.95 -13.06
CA VAL A 537 30.78 24.06 -12.13
C VAL A 537 31.66 25.10 -12.79
N GLN A 538 31.12 26.26 -13.15
CA GLN A 538 31.92 27.37 -13.66
C GLN A 538 32.40 28.23 -12.48
N CYS A 539 33.71 28.43 -12.34
CA CYS A 539 34.28 29.33 -11.33
C CYS A 539 35.01 30.52 -11.97
N THR A 540 34.57 31.73 -11.62
CA THR A 540 35.18 33.00 -12.05
C THR A 540 35.75 33.73 -10.84
N ALA A 541 37.07 33.66 -10.67
CA ALA A 541 37.80 34.26 -9.55
C ALA A 541 39.31 34.38 -9.84
N THR A 542 39.98 35.21 -9.03
CA THR A 542 41.43 35.47 -9.07
C THR A 542 42.10 35.33 -7.69
N GLY A 543 41.34 34.87 -6.68
CA GLY A 543 41.78 34.79 -5.29
C GLY A 543 40.73 34.10 -4.42
N GLY A 544 41.15 33.70 -3.22
CA GLY A 544 40.28 33.09 -2.22
C GLY A 544 40.05 31.58 -2.38
N SER A 545 38.93 31.09 -1.86
CA SER A 545 38.51 29.69 -1.93
C SER A 545 36.99 29.54 -1.99
N PHE A 546 36.54 28.36 -2.41
CA PHE A 546 35.13 27.96 -2.43
C PHE A 546 34.96 26.59 -1.75
N THR A 547 33.71 26.21 -1.45
CA THR A 547 33.40 24.81 -1.08
C THR A 547 32.29 24.25 -1.96
N LEU A 548 32.29 22.93 -2.13
CA LEU A 548 31.23 22.18 -2.79
C LEU A 548 30.50 21.34 -1.74
N THR A 549 29.17 21.30 -1.81
CA THR A 549 28.32 20.52 -0.90
C THR A 549 27.43 19.58 -1.70
N PHE A 550 27.43 18.30 -1.34
CA PHE A 550 26.63 17.24 -1.95
C PHE A 550 26.05 16.34 -0.84
N ARG A 551 24.75 16.05 -0.91
CA ARG A 551 24.00 15.26 0.10
C ARG A 551 24.38 15.61 1.56
N SER A 552 24.38 16.90 1.87
CA SER A 552 24.72 17.48 3.19
C SER A 552 26.15 17.23 3.71
N ARG A 553 27.08 16.82 2.84
CA ARG A 553 28.52 16.80 3.12
C ARG A 553 29.23 17.89 2.31
N THR A 554 30.10 18.65 2.95
CA THR A 554 30.83 19.79 2.34
C THR A 554 32.33 19.46 2.24
N THR A 555 32.96 19.82 1.12
CA THR A 555 34.40 19.64 0.94
C THR A 555 35.21 20.50 1.93
N SER A 556 36.47 20.13 2.17
CA SER A 556 37.43 21.14 2.65
C SER A 556 37.52 22.31 1.65
N PRO A 557 37.90 23.53 2.08
CA PRO A 557 38.01 24.69 1.20
C PRO A 557 38.94 24.44 0.01
N ILE A 558 38.38 24.55 -1.20
CA ILE A 558 39.10 24.42 -2.46
C ILE A 558 39.65 25.79 -2.84
N SER A 559 40.97 25.93 -2.89
CA SER A 559 41.64 27.14 -3.36
C SER A 559 41.23 27.47 -4.80
N TRP A 560 41.04 28.75 -5.12
CA TRP A 560 40.70 29.20 -6.48
C TRP A 560 41.65 28.66 -7.57
N ASN A 561 42.92 28.41 -7.21
CA ASN A 561 43.96 27.90 -8.11
C ASN A 561 44.28 26.40 -7.94
N ALA A 562 43.38 25.62 -7.32
CA ALA A 562 43.56 24.17 -7.18
C ALA A 562 43.57 23.45 -8.54
N ASP A 563 44.37 22.40 -8.69
CA ASP A 563 44.38 21.57 -9.90
C ASP A 563 43.22 20.55 -9.91
N ALA A 564 42.97 19.93 -11.07
CA ALA A 564 41.84 19.02 -11.25
C ALA A 564 41.90 17.79 -10.33
N MET A 565 43.10 17.31 -9.99
CA MET A 565 43.29 16.17 -9.07
C MET A 565 42.97 16.58 -7.62
N THR A 566 43.34 17.79 -7.21
CA THR A 566 43.00 18.38 -5.91
C THR A 566 41.49 18.56 -5.78
N VAL A 567 40.81 19.03 -6.83
CA VAL A 567 39.35 19.12 -6.88
C VAL A 567 38.72 17.72 -6.85
N GLN A 568 39.25 16.75 -7.58
CA GLN A 568 38.78 15.36 -7.58
C GLN A 568 38.88 14.72 -6.18
N TRP A 569 40.00 14.90 -5.49
CA TRP A 569 40.16 14.41 -4.10
C TRP A 569 39.23 15.13 -3.12
N ALA A 570 39.01 16.43 -3.30
CA ALA A 570 38.04 17.17 -2.49
C ALA A 570 36.62 16.63 -2.67
N VAL A 571 36.15 16.43 -3.92
CA VAL A 571 34.80 15.91 -4.20
C VAL A 571 34.66 14.43 -3.81
N ASN A 572 35.71 13.61 -3.98
CA ASN A 572 35.74 12.21 -3.50
C ASN A 572 35.66 12.09 -1.97
N SER A 573 35.87 13.16 -1.20
CA SER A 573 35.61 13.13 0.25
C SER A 573 34.12 13.22 0.63
N ILE A 574 33.25 13.58 -0.33
CA ILE A 574 31.81 13.79 -0.13
C ILE A 574 30.90 12.98 -1.10
N THR A 575 31.50 12.15 -1.96
CA THR A 575 30.82 11.30 -2.97
C THR A 575 31.36 9.87 -2.92
N SER A 576 30.72 8.94 -3.63
CA SER A 576 31.20 7.55 -3.77
C SER A 576 32.29 7.38 -4.85
N GLY A 577 32.46 8.37 -5.73
CA GLY A 577 33.56 8.43 -6.69
C GLY A 577 33.23 9.29 -7.92
N VAL A 578 34.09 10.27 -8.23
CA VAL A 578 33.99 11.13 -9.41
C VAL A 578 35.28 11.14 -10.25
N SER A 579 35.14 11.50 -11.52
CA SER A 579 36.20 12.02 -12.38
C SER A 579 36.04 13.54 -12.54
N VAL A 580 37.14 14.30 -12.53
CA VAL A 580 37.11 15.75 -12.68
C VAL A 580 37.99 16.19 -13.85
N THR A 581 37.45 17.04 -14.71
CA THR A 581 38.16 17.68 -15.82
C THR A 581 37.96 19.20 -15.76
N PHE A 582 38.92 19.96 -16.27
CA PHE A 582 38.76 21.39 -16.55
C PHE A 582 38.66 21.60 -18.07
N ASP A 583 38.03 22.69 -18.50
CA ASP A 583 37.96 23.07 -19.90
C ASP A 583 39.28 23.61 -20.45
N SER A 584 39.46 23.50 -21.77
CA SER A 584 40.65 23.95 -22.50
C SER A 584 41.97 23.36 -21.96
N THR A 585 42.99 24.17 -21.72
CA THR A 585 44.26 23.81 -21.08
C THR A 585 44.39 24.45 -19.70
N ASN A 586 43.26 24.68 -19.01
CA ASN A 586 43.25 25.27 -17.67
C ASN A 586 43.90 24.32 -16.66
N THR A 587 44.78 24.85 -15.81
CA THR A 587 45.47 24.11 -14.74
C THR A 587 45.00 24.48 -13.34
N ALA A 588 44.00 25.36 -13.24
CA ALA A 588 43.49 25.97 -12.02
C ALA A 588 41.95 25.96 -12.06
N ALA A 589 41.30 25.72 -10.92
CA ALA A 589 39.86 25.58 -10.79
C ALA A 589 39.05 26.84 -11.16
N CYS A 590 39.66 28.03 -11.07
CA CYS A 590 39.02 29.32 -11.35
C CYS A 590 39.97 30.22 -12.17
N SER A 591 39.40 31.12 -12.97
CA SER A 591 40.15 32.20 -13.65
C SER A 591 39.31 33.48 -13.73
N SER A 592 39.91 34.60 -14.12
CA SER A 592 39.16 35.86 -14.35
C SER A 592 38.15 35.77 -15.50
N SER A 593 38.35 34.88 -16.48
CA SER A 593 37.39 34.63 -17.58
C SER A 593 36.38 33.51 -17.27
N GLY A 594 36.50 32.88 -16.10
CA GLY A 594 35.85 31.62 -15.78
C GLY A 594 36.68 30.40 -16.21
N VAL A 595 36.50 29.30 -15.49
CA VAL A 595 36.94 27.94 -15.84
C VAL A 595 35.74 27.03 -15.64
N VAL A 596 35.50 26.10 -16.56
CA VAL A 596 34.41 25.11 -16.45
C VAL A 596 34.98 23.79 -15.96
N ILE A 597 34.60 23.42 -14.73
CA ILE A 597 34.95 22.15 -14.11
C ILE A 597 33.85 21.13 -14.45
N GLY A 598 34.16 20.08 -15.20
CA GLY A 598 33.28 18.93 -15.40
C GLY A 598 33.48 17.90 -14.29
N ILE A 599 32.40 17.56 -13.59
CA ILE A 599 32.37 16.54 -12.53
C ILE A 599 31.48 15.39 -13.01
N THR A 600 32.11 14.30 -13.44
CA THR A 600 31.42 13.06 -13.85
C THR A 600 31.33 12.12 -12.66
N PHE A 601 30.12 11.73 -12.28
CA PHE A 601 29.91 10.76 -11.20
C PHE A 601 30.05 9.33 -11.75
N LEU A 602 30.92 8.55 -11.11
CA LEU A 602 31.30 7.21 -11.58
C LEU A 602 30.54 6.10 -10.83
N LEU A 603 30.30 6.30 -9.53
CA LEU A 603 29.76 5.29 -8.60
C LEU A 603 28.53 5.76 -7.79
N ASP A 604 28.06 6.98 -8.08
CA ASP A 604 26.77 7.51 -7.63
C ASP A 604 25.84 7.56 -8.86
N TYR A 605 24.78 6.75 -8.87
CA TYR A 605 23.95 6.52 -10.06
C TYR A 605 22.58 7.25 -10.03
N GLY A 606 21.92 7.29 -11.19
CA GLY A 606 20.66 7.99 -11.42
C GLY A 606 20.80 9.52 -11.50
N ALA A 607 19.66 10.20 -11.62
CA ALA A 607 19.60 11.66 -11.62
C ALA A 607 19.97 12.22 -10.23
N LEU A 608 21.14 12.85 -10.13
CA LEU A 608 21.68 13.29 -8.84
C LEU A 608 21.18 14.70 -8.45
N PRO A 609 21.08 15.02 -7.15
CA PRO A 609 20.86 16.39 -6.72
C PRO A 609 22.03 17.27 -7.15
N CYS A 610 21.75 18.54 -7.46
CA CYS A 610 22.78 19.51 -7.82
C CYS A 610 23.79 19.71 -6.68
N ILE A 611 25.07 19.79 -7.01
CA ILE A 611 26.10 20.32 -6.11
C ILE A 611 25.74 21.75 -5.72
N VAL A 612 25.83 22.07 -4.43
CA VAL A 612 25.63 23.43 -3.89
C VAL A 612 26.99 24.05 -3.61
N THR A 613 27.22 25.26 -4.10
CA THR A 613 28.49 26.00 -3.99
C THR A 613 28.41 27.09 -2.93
N ASP A 614 29.43 27.20 -2.07
CA ASP A 614 29.69 28.45 -1.34
C ASP A 614 30.86 29.20 -2.00
N ALA A 615 30.58 30.42 -2.47
CA ALA A 615 31.51 31.34 -3.11
C ALA A 615 31.90 32.53 -2.21
N GLY A 616 31.42 32.60 -0.96
CA GLY A 616 31.57 33.75 -0.06
C GLY A 616 33.00 34.15 0.27
N MET A 617 33.98 33.25 0.03
CA MET A 617 35.42 33.50 0.23
C MET A 617 36.19 33.74 -1.08
N LEU A 618 35.55 33.73 -2.26
CA LEU A 618 36.19 34.01 -3.55
C LEU A 618 36.33 35.52 -3.83
N GLN A 619 37.38 35.87 -4.57
CA GLN A 619 37.77 37.24 -4.88
C GLN A 619 38.00 37.41 -6.39
N ASP A 620 37.29 38.33 -7.04
CA ASP A 620 37.58 38.78 -8.40
C ASP A 620 38.16 40.20 -8.35
N ASN A 621 39.43 40.32 -8.76
CA ASN A 621 40.18 41.58 -8.84
C ASN A 621 40.11 42.25 -10.24
N VAL A 622 39.45 41.61 -11.22
CA VAL A 622 39.37 42.03 -12.62
C VAL A 622 37.96 42.54 -12.95
N HIS A 623 36.92 41.86 -12.50
CA HIS A 623 35.51 42.26 -12.67
C HIS A 623 34.81 42.64 -11.35
N GLY A 624 35.41 42.32 -10.21
CA GLY A 624 34.91 42.64 -8.87
C GLY A 624 35.71 43.73 -8.15
N THR A 625 35.51 43.85 -6.83
CA THR A 625 36.24 44.79 -5.96
C THR A 625 37.40 44.13 -5.19
N GLY A 626 37.78 42.90 -5.55
CA GLY A 626 38.82 42.13 -4.87
C GLY A 626 38.49 41.67 -3.45
N GLN A 627 37.29 41.94 -2.95
CA GLN A 627 36.83 41.52 -1.61
C GLN A 627 36.25 40.10 -1.62
N PRO A 628 36.20 39.40 -0.48
CA PRO A 628 35.47 38.13 -0.37
C PRO A 628 34.01 38.27 -0.84
N GLY A 629 33.52 37.27 -1.56
CA GLY A 629 32.18 37.26 -2.16
C GLY A 629 32.06 38.05 -3.47
N THR A 630 33.18 38.44 -4.09
CA THR A 630 33.17 39.10 -5.42
C THR A 630 33.48 38.15 -6.57
N GLY A 631 34.15 37.02 -6.31
CA GLY A 631 34.22 35.92 -7.27
C GLY A 631 32.90 35.15 -7.30
N THR A 632 32.61 34.48 -8.42
CA THR A 632 31.37 33.74 -8.62
C THR A 632 31.64 32.27 -8.90
N VAL A 633 30.73 31.40 -8.41
CA VAL A 633 30.63 30.00 -8.85
C VAL A 633 29.19 29.76 -9.26
N THR A 634 28.97 29.09 -10.38
CA THR A 634 27.65 28.67 -10.87
C THR A 634 27.67 27.19 -11.24
N VAL A 635 26.54 26.50 -11.06
CA VAL A 635 26.41 25.06 -11.30
C VAL A 635 25.35 24.79 -12.35
N ALA A 636 25.68 23.93 -13.30
CA ALA A 636 24.74 23.30 -14.22
C ALA A 636 24.59 21.81 -13.89
N CYS A 637 23.35 21.40 -13.70
CA CYS A 637 22.87 20.08 -13.32
C CYS A 637 21.49 19.87 -13.96
N GLY A 638 20.96 18.64 -13.97
CA GLY A 638 19.57 18.41 -14.40
C GLY A 638 19.28 18.74 -15.88
N GLY A 639 20.31 18.77 -16.75
CA GLY A 639 20.19 19.17 -18.16
C GLY A 639 20.38 20.68 -18.41
N ALA A 640 20.66 21.48 -17.37
CA ALA A 640 21.06 22.88 -17.54
C ALA A 640 22.44 23.00 -18.22
N ALA A 641 22.77 24.18 -18.73
CA ALA A 641 24.04 24.47 -19.37
C ALA A 641 24.75 25.70 -18.76
N VAL A 642 26.08 25.68 -18.74
CA VAL A 642 26.94 26.78 -18.26
C VAL A 642 28.13 26.95 -19.20
N ALA A 643 28.41 28.19 -19.61
CA ALA A 643 29.48 28.57 -20.54
C ALA A 643 29.60 27.73 -21.84
N GLY A 644 28.51 27.11 -22.29
CA GLY A 644 28.46 26.27 -23.50
C GLY A 644 28.60 24.75 -23.25
N ALA A 645 28.90 24.32 -22.01
CA ALA A 645 28.82 22.93 -21.60
C ALA A 645 27.42 22.62 -21.02
N THR A 646 26.79 21.53 -21.48
CA THR A 646 25.47 21.09 -21.02
C THR A 646 25.61 19.89 -20.09
N SER A 647 25.08 19.99 -18.88
CA SER A 647 25.07 18.89 -17.90
C SER A 647 24.29 17.67 -18.41
N VAL A 648 24.76 16.48 -18.03
CA VAL A 648 24.14 15.19 -18.38
C VAL A 648 23.43 14.66 -17.15
N VAL A 649 22.14 14.37 -17.28
CA VAL A 649 21.37 13.68 -16.23
C VAL A 649 21.71 12.20 -16.28
N GLY A 650 22.14 11.63 -15.16
CA GLY A 650 22.46 10.20 -15.08
C GLY A 650 21.21 9.34 -15.27
N THR A 651 21.26 8.35 -16.18
CA THR A 651 20.15 7.41 -16.41
C THR A 651 20.36 6.07 -15.71
N ARG A 652 21.63 5.67 -15.55
CA ARG A 652 22.07 4.45 -14.85
C ARG A 652 21.29 4.14 -13.58
N GLU A 653 20.87 2.89 -13.42
CA GLU A 653 20.13 2.44 -12.25
C GLU A 653 20.95 2.60 -10.94
N ASN A 654 20.26 2.93 -9.84
CA ASN A 654 20.78 2.77 -8.49
C ASN A 654 20.11 1.57 -7.81
N ALA A 655 20.06 0.44 -8.51
CA ALA A 655 19.27 -0.72 -8.13
C ALA A 655 19.95 -1.53 -7.01
N LEU A 656 19.14 -1.99 -6.04
CA LEU A 656 19.60 -2.93 -5.02
C LEU A 656 20.06 -4.22 -5.72
N CYS A 657 21.31 -4.64 -5.49
CA CYS A 657 21.90 -5.80 -6.18
C CYS A 657 21.80 -5.75 -7.72
N SER A 658 21.81 -4.54 -8.31
CA SER A 658 21.75 -4.31 -9.76
C SER A 658 20.56 -4.99 -10.47
N ASN A 659 19.46 -5.26 -9.74
CA ASN A 659 18.32 -6.11 -10.13
C ASN A 659 18.60 -7.61 -10.40
N HIS A 660 19.86 -8.08 -10.36
CA HIS A 660 20.24 -9.48 -10.64
C HIS A 660 20.84 -10.18 -9.42
N GLY A 661 20.19 -9.99 -8.27
CA GLY A 661 20.48 -10.72 -7.05
C GLY A 661 19.55 -10.37 -5.89
N VAL A 662 19.50 -11.26 -4.91
CA VAL A 662 18.71 -11.09 -3.69
C VAL A 662 19.59 -10.59 -2.56
N CYS A 663 19.21 -9.47 -1.95
CA CYS A 663 19.88 -8.90 -0.78
C CYS A 663 19.52 -9.68 0.50
N ASP A 664 20.52 -10.26 1.17
CA ASP A 664 20.38 -10.65 2.57
C ASP A 664 20.66 -9.44 3.48
N PHE A 665 19.58 -8.80 3.94
CA PHE A 665 19.61 -7.69 4.90
C PHE A 665 20.21 -8.05 6.28
N THR A 666 20.52 -9.33 6.54
CA THR A 666 21.23 -9.78 7.75
C THR A 666 22.75 -9.66 7.62
N THR A 667 23.29 -9.76 6.40
CA THR A 667 24.74 -9.78 6.12
C THR A 667 25.21 -8.65 5.19
N GLY A 668 24.29 -8.00 4.47
CA GLY A 668 24.62 -6.97 3.47
C GLY A 668 25.13 -7.55 2.16
N VAL A 669 24.96 -8.85 1.92
CA VAL A 669 25.49 -9.54 0.74
C VAL A 669 24.37 -9.74 -0.29
N CYS A 670 24.62 -9.32 -1.53
CA CYS A 670 23.82 -9.72 -2.67
C CYS A 670 24.18 -11.15 -3.10
N THR A 671 23.21 -12.06 -3.07
CA THR A 671 23.34 -13.36 -3.73
C THR A 671 22.94 -13.20 -5.19
N CYS A 672 23.92 -13.19 -6.09
CA CYS A 672 23.68 -12.92 -7.51
C CYS A 672 22.96 -14.07 -8.23
N ASP A 673 22.11 -13.70 -9.19
CA ASP A 673 21.43 -14.62 -10.08
C ASP A 673 22.42 -15.29 -11.07
N PRO A 674 22.06 -16.45 -11.65
CA PRO A 674 22.91 -17.14 -12.63
C PRO A 674 23.38 -16.20 -13.75
N PHE A 675 24.65 -16.35 -14.12
CA PHE A 675 25.39 -15.51 -15.07
C PHE A 675 25.80 -14.10 -14.59
N PHE A 676 25.37 -13.65 -13.41
CA PHE A 676 25.77 -12.35 -12.83
C PHE A 676 26.77 -12.51 -11.68
N ALA A 677 27.62 -11.49 -11.50
CA ALA A 677 28.66 -11.44 -10.48
C ALA A 677 28.98 -9.99 -10.07
N SER A 678 29.80 -9.86 -9.03
CA SER A 678 30.28 -8.57 -8.50
C SER A 678 31.05 -7.75 -9.54
N SER A 679 30.75 -6.45 -9.62
CA SER A 679 31.30 -5.49 -10.59
C SER A 679 32.32 -4.52 -10.00
N ASP A 680 32.91 -3.71 -10.87
CA ASP A 680 33.69 -2.50 -10.55
C ASP A 680 32.84 -1.21 -10.52
N GLY A 681 31.55 -1.28 -10.83
CA GLY A 681 30.61 -0.16 -10.96
C GLY A 681 30.60 0.51 -12.35
N LEU A 682 31.49 0.07 -13.24
CA LEU A 682 31.65 0.59 -14.60
C LEU A 682 31.29 -0.44 -15.68
N GLY A 683 30.85 -1.64 -15.28
CA GLY A 683 30.48 -2.76 -16.14
C GLY A 683 31.60 -3.80 -16.33
N GLY A 684 32.72 -3.65 -15.63
CA GLY A 684 33.80 -4.63 -15.54
C GLY A 684 33.67 -5.55 -14.30
N PRO A 685 34.46 -6.64 -14.24
CA PRO A 685 34.53 -7.50 -13.07
C PRO A 685 35.22 -6.78 -11.91
N GLY A 686 34.66 -6.86 -10.70
CA GLY A 686 35.23 -6.21 -9.52
C GLY A 686 34.70 -6.76 -8.20
N THR A 687 34.90 -6.02 -7.12
CA THR A 687 34.64 -6.50 -5.74
C THR A 687 33.56 -5.69 -5.00
N ARG A 688 32.67 -4.98 -5.72
CA ARG A 688 31.57 -4.20 -5.10
C ARG A 688 30.51 -5.06 -4.41
N GLY A 689 30.36 -6.35 -4.77
CA GLY A 689 29.35 -7.25 -4.20
C GLY A 689 27.92 -6.94 -4.66
N ASP A 690 27.77 -6.35 -5.85
CA ASP A 690 26.57 -5.68 -6.35
C ASP A 690 25.82 -6.40 -7.48
N CYS A 691 26.35 -7.52 -7.98
CA CYS A 691 25.82 -8.27 -9.13
C CYS A 691 25.79 -7.51 -10.47
N GLY A 692 26.50 -6.39 -10.58
CA GLY A 692 26.50 -5.52 -11.78
C GLY A 692 27.37 -6.00 -12.95
N TYR A 693 27.99 -7.18 -12.88
CA TYR A 693 28.85 -7.71 -13.94
C TYR A 693 28.31 -9.01 -14.55
N ARG A 694 28.19 -9.04 -15.88
CA ARG A 694 27.85 -10.24 -16.65
C ARG A 694 29.07 -11.13 -16.82
N THR A 695 28.99 -12.35 -16.29
CA THR A 695 29.97 -13.41 -16.55
C THR A 695 29.76 -14.02 -17.93
N SER A 696 30.84 -14.44 -18.59
CA SER A 696 30.79 -15.20 -19.84
C SER A 696 30.58 -16.69 -19.57
N PHE A 697 29.74 -17.35 -20.37
CA PHE A 697 29.43 -18.78 -20.27
C PHE A 697 30.67 -19.70 -20.17
N HIS A 698 30.56 -20.71 -19.30
CA HIS A 698 31.39 -21.91 -19.28
C HIS A 698 30.54 -23.16 -19.02
#